data_AF-A0A1J3G2Y8-F1
#
_entry.id   AF-A0A1J3G2Y8-F1
#
_cell.length_a   1.000
_cell.length_b   1.000
_cell.length_c   1.000
_cell.angle_alpha   90.00
_cell.angle_beta   90.00
_cell.angle_gamma   90.00
#
_symmetry.space_group_name_H-M   'P 1'
#
loop_
_entity.id
_entity.type
_entity.pdbx_description
1 polymer ?
#
loop_
_entity_poly.entity_id
_entity_poly.type
_entity_poly.pdbx_seq_one_letter_code
_entity_poly.pdbx_strand_id
1 'polypeptide(L)'
;LNSTIKKQVVRVCVRRELKATMEKLKSLIPEDLEQTVKSSSVDDLPSTSSSLLRLFLGLPQFRQAVSELANPDLGCCGKNEETSLDLKRRGNQCFRNRVFDDALRFYSKALRVAPLHAIDGDKNLLASLFLNRANVLHNLGLLEESLRDCHRALRIDPYYAKAWYRRGKLNTVLGNYQDAIRDITVSISLESSLAGKKQLQSELDAIPDYQNKQKPGHDEHHPSNYDHLPGVQSEVKLRCVSTKEKGRGMVSECDIQQASVIHVEEPFSVVISKSCRETHCHFCLNELPADAVPCPSCSIPVYCSESCQIQPGGMLSTDEMDTHHITQNLPDDVVEHIKGVTSAGKYYSESECVQEHQHECRGANWPAVLPSDAVLAGRVIMKLINQGKTAMDLYNLQETLELSHSYSKMSPESKLDLHLLSIVLIWCLSKSCCPDLSICEASVTQTIILLSQIKVNSMAVVRMKSSGDSFKCIPSGKVTEKEPIQSLEQIRVGQALYKTGSLFNHSCKPNIHLYFLSRGLVMRTTEFVPMGCPLELSYGPEVGKWDCKDRIRFLEEDYFFHCRCRGCSQINISDLVINGYCCVNTNCTGVVLDCNAATFESKRLNHFLAAPKSLDHHVQVREKVHTDVGEVASSLLTEPSGSLHIEPEICLKCGSRCDVENSHLEVNKAWNQLRRVEELMNSGRANASVLSDFLRSIAVLRTFLHMYNKDIADAEDKVAKACYLAGELRKARKHCEASVKILKKLYEEEHVVIGNEMVKLASIQFASGDSNGAWDTTKRLSQIFSKYYGSHAETLFSYLPCVKHDKL
;
A
#
# COMPACT_ATOMS: atom_id res chain seq x y z
N LEU A 1 2.62 -2.48 -37.86
CA LEU A 1 2.36 -3.27 -36.62
C LEU A 1 3.65 -3.70 -35.86
N ASN A 2 4.85 -3.18 -36.14
CA ASN A 2 6.10 -3.69 -35.53
C ASN A 2 7.07 -2.66 -34.90
N SER A 3 6.61 -1.44 -34.57
CA SER A 3 7.43 -0.44 -33.86
C SER A 3 6.90 0.00 -32.50
N THR A 4 5.62 -0.26 -32.18
CA THR A 4 4.97 0.28 -30.96
C THR A 4 4.89 -0.71 -29.79
N ILE A 5 5.18 -2.01 -30.01
CA ILE A 5 5.24 -3.03 -28.95
C ILE A 5 6.60 -3.01 -28.23
N LYS A 6 7.65 -2.41 -28.81
CA LYS A 6 8.98 -2.36 -28.18
C LYS A 6 9.04 -1.51 -26.91
N LYS A 7 8.20 -0.48 -26.71
CA LYS A 7 8.31 0.40 -25.53
C LYS A 7 7.66 -0.12 -24.24
N GLN A 8 6.76 -1.11 -24.31
CA GLN A 8 6.29 -1.83 -23.11
C GLN A 8 7.18 -3.05 -22.79
N VAL A 9 7.86 -3.62 -23.79
CA VAL A 9 8.89 -4.66 -23.62
C VAL A 9 10.15 -4.10 -22.96
N VAL A 10 10.49 -2.82 -23.18
CA VAL A 10 11.65 -2.14 -22.56
C VAL A 10 11.59 -2.10 -21.03
N ARG A 11 10.41 -2.00 -20.39
CA ARG A 11 10.33 -2.02 -18.91
C ARG A 11 10.70 -3.37 -18.28
N VAL A 12 10.46 -4.47 -19.00
CA VAL A 12 10.83 -5.84 -18.56
C VAL A 12 12.24 -6.20 -19.03
N CYS A 13 12.67 -5.72 -20.20
CA CYS A 13 14.02 -5.90 -20.73
C CYS A 13 15.06 -5.18 -19.86
N VAL A 14 14.89 -3.89 -19.57
CA VAL A 14 15.89 -3.08 -18.83
C VAL A 14 16.08 -3.58 -17.39
N ARG A 15 15.05 -4.14 -16.75
CA ARG A 15 15.19 -4.70 -15.38
C ARG A 15 15.89 -6.06 -15.38
N ARG A 16 15.61 -6.92 -16.36
CA ARG A 16 16.33 -8.19 -16.55
C ARG A 16 17.79 -7.93 -16.93
N GLU A 17 18.01 -6.95 -17.79
CA GLU A 17 19.33 -6.47 -18.18
C GLU A 17 20.07 -5.84 -17.00
N LEU A 18 19.45 -5.01 -16.15
CA LEU A 18 20.16 -4.47 -14.98
C LEU A 18 20.52 -5.55 -13.97
N LYS A 19 19.62 -6.51 -13.68
CA LYS A 19 19.97 -7.62 -12.77
C LYS A 19 21.13 -8.42 -13.36
N ALA A 20 21.07 -8.77 -14.64
CA ALA A 20 22.17 -9.43 -15.33
C ALA A 20 23.46 -8.60 -15.34
N THR A 21 23.35 -7.28 -15.49
CA THR A 21 24.48 -6.34 -15.45
C THR A 21 25.07 -6.22 -14.06
N MET A 22 24.25 -6.18 -13.00
CA MET A 22 24.72 -6.16 -11.61
C MET A 22 25.41 -7.47 -11.24
N GLU A 23 24.85 -8.63 -11.63
CA GLU A 23 25.51 -9.93 -11.44
C GLU A 23 26.80 -10.03 -12.26
N LYS A 24 26.83 -9.48 -13.48
CA LYS A 24 28.04 -9.37 -14.27
C LYS A 24 29.09 -8.48 -13.61
N LEU A 25 28.68 -7.34 -13.04
CA LEU A 25 29.58 -6.45 -12.29
C LEU A 25 30.13 -7.15 -11.04
N LYS A 26 29.31 -7.92 -10.31
CA LYS A 26 29.76 -8.76 -9.18
C LYS A 26 30.85 -9.75 -9.61
N SER A 27 30.65 -10.43 -10.75
CA SER A 27 31.62 -11.40 -11.27
C SER A 27 32.97 -10.79 -11.69
N LEU A 28 33.07 -9.46 -11.80
CA LEU A 28 34.30 -8.74 -12.12
C LEU A 28 35.06 -8.26 -10.88
N ILE A 29 34.54 -8.50 -9.68
CA ILE A 29 35.20 -8.15 -8.42
C ILE A 29 36.24 -9.23 -8.12
N PRO A 30 37.52 -8.86 -7.90
CA PRO A 30 38.54 -9.80 -7.44
C PRO A 30 38.12 -10.50 -6.14
N GLU A 31 38.42 -11.79 -6.03
CA GLU A 31 37.97 -12.64 -4.91
C GLU A 31 38.48 -12.13 -3.55
N ASP A 32 39.71 -11.60 -3.49
CA ASP A 32 40.30 -10.98 -2.30
C ASP A 32 39.53 -9.74 -1.84
N LEU A 33 39.17 -8.86 -2.78
CA LEU A 33 38.39 -7.66 -2.49
C LEU A 33 36.95 -8.02 -2.10
N GLU A 34 36.36 -9.02 -2.78
CA GLU A 34 35.03 -9.53 -2.44
C GLU A 34 34.98 -10.07 -1.02
N GLN A 35 35.96 -10.88 -0.62
CA GLN A 35 36.05 -11.42 0.75
C GLN A 35 36.30 -10.33 1.80
N THR A 36 37.09 -9.30 1.47
CA THR A 36 37.32 -8.14 2.34
C THR A 36 36.01 -7.39 2.60
N VAL A 37 35.21 -7.15 1.55
CA VAL A 37 33.90 -6.50 1.68
C VAL A 37 32.92 -7.37 2.47
N LYS A 38 32.88 -8.67 2.19
CA LYS A 38 32.00 -9.64 2.87
C LYS A 38 32.26 -9.73 4.38
N SER A 39 33.52 -9.61 4.80
CA SER A 39 33.92 -9.67 6.21
C SER A 39 33.96 -8.31 6.91
N SER A 40 33.83 -7.21 6.18
CA SER A 40 33.97 -5.84 6.69
C SER A 40 32.99 -5.45 7.81
N SER A 41 33.46 -4.57 8.69
CA SER A 41 32.70 -3.85 9.70
C SER A 41 32.46 -2.40 9.28
N VAL A 42 31.84 -1.59 10.16
CA VAL A 42 31.63 -0.16 9.90
C VAL A 42 32.95 0.59 9.78
N ASP A 43 33.96 0.21 10.58
CA ASP A 43 35.27 0.87 10.59
C ASP A 43 36.06 0.63 9.29
N ASP A 44 35.74 -0.46 8.58
CA ASP A 44 36.35 -0.84 7.31
C ASP A 44 35.66 -0.20 6.09
N LEU A 45 34.51 0.46 6.28
CA LEU A 45 33.74 1.03 5.17
C LEU A 45 34.53 2.04 4.32
N PRO A 46 35.34 2.95 4.88
CA PRO A 46 36.11 3.89 4.06
C PRO A 46 37.07 3.18 3.10
N SER A 47 37.80 2.17 3.59
CA SER A 47 38.81 1.45 2.79
C SER A 47 38.18 0.54 1.74
N THR A 48 37.12 -0.19 2.10
CA THR A 48 36.37 -1.08 1.20
C THR A 48 35.60 -0.29 0.15
N SER A 49 34.97 0.82 0.52
CA SER A 49 34.30 1.75 -0.40
C SER A 49 35.29 2.36 -1.39
N SER A 50 36.45 2.85 -0.92
CA SER A 50 37.49 3.44 -1.77
C SER A 50 38.03 2.43 -2.79
N SER A 51 38.28 1.19 -2.35
CA SER A 51 38.80 0.10 -3.19
C SER A 51 37.81 -0.33 -4.28
N LEU A 52 36.54 -0.58 -3.91
CA LEU A 52 35.49 -0.92 -4.89
C LEU A 52 35.19 0.24 -5.83
N LEU A 53 35.13 1.47 -5.33
CA LEU A 53 34.90 2.64 -6.17
C LEU A 53 36.01 2.78 -7.22
N ARG A 54 37.28 2.64 -6.84
CA ARG A 54 38.42 2.69 -7.77
C ARG A 54 38.32 1.59 -8.83
N LEU A 55 37.96 0.37 -8.44
CA LEU A 55 37.75 -0.74 -9.37
C LEU A 55 36.66 -0.40 -10.39
N PHE A 56 35.45 -0.03 -9.93
CA PHE A 56 34.32 0.25 -10.82
C PHE A 56 34.55 1.44 -11.73
N LEU A 57 35.20 2.50 -11.23
CA LEU A 57 35.62 3.64 -12.04
C LEU A 57 36.51 3.24 -13.21
N GLY A 58 37.32 2.18 -13.05
CA GLY A 58 38.19 1.64 -14.10
C GLY A 58 37.46 0.80 -15.15
N LEU A 59 36.29 0.22 -14.82
CA LEU A 59 35.57 -0.73 -15.66
C LEU A 59 34.69 -0.05 -16.73
N PRO A 60 34.93 -0.27 -18.03
CA PRO A 60 34.09 0.28 -19.11
C PRO A 60 32.63 -0.17 -19.02
N GLN A 61 32.39 -1.44 -18.65
CA GLN A 61 31.03 -1.99 -18.52
C GLN A 61 30.24 -1.28 -17.43
N PHE A 62 30.90 -0.92 -16.32
CA PHE A 62 30.28 -0.14 -15.26
C PHE A 62 29.88 1.25 -15.77
N ARG A 63 30.84 1.98 -16.38
CA ARG A 63 30.60 3.33 -16.93
C ARG A 63 29.45 3.35 -17.94
N GLN A 64 29.37 2.34 -18.80
CA GLN A 64 28.24 2.19 -19.73
C GLN A 64 26.92 2.01 -18.98
N ALA A 65 26.85 1.06 -18.05
CA ALA A 65 25.64 0.75 -17.30
C ALA A 65 25.09 1.96 -16.53
N VAL A 66 25.95 2.68 -15.81
CA VAL A 66 25.51 3.87 -15.06
C VAL A 66 25.18 5.05 -15.96
N SER A 67 25.79 5.16 -17.14
CA SER A 67 25.42 6.15 -18.16
C SER A 67 24.01 5.89 -18.69
N GLU A 68 23.68 4.64 -19.03
CA GLU A 68 22.32 4.25 -19.47
C GLU A 68 21.24 4.50 -18.39
N LEU A 69 21.62 4.37 -17.11
CA LEU A 69 20.73 4.65 -15.98
C LEU A 69 20.54 6.15 -15.72
N ALA A 70 21.59 6.95 -15.86
CA ALA A 70 21.59 8.36 -15.48
C ALA A 70 21.25 9.30 -16.65
N ASN A 71 21.45 8.88 -17.90
CA ASN A 71 21.29 9.75 -19.07
C ASN A 71 19.80 10.04 -19.37
N PRO A 72 19.36 11.30 -19.33
CA PRO A 72 18.01 11.72 -19.70
C PRO A 72 17.58 11.35 -21.12
N ASP A 73 18.51 11.37 -22.09
CA ASP A 73 18.23 11.13 -23.51
C ASP A 73 17.90 9.66 -23.80
N LEU A 74 18.43 8.77 -22.97
CA LEU A 74 18.12 7.33 -22.99
C LEU A 74 16.89 7.01 -22.12
N GLY A 75 16.27 8.04 -21.55
CA GLY A 75 15.17 7.96 -20.64
C GLY A 75 13.89 7.40 -21.24
N CYS A 76 13.36 6.35 -20.62
CA CYS A 76 12.07 5.78 -21.02
C CYS A 76 10.85 6.59 -20.53
N CYS A 77 11.07 7.61 -19.69
CA CYS A 77 9.99 8.39 -19.07
C CYS A 77 9.66 9.71 -19.79
N GLY A 78 10.41 10.09 -20.84
CA GLY A 78 10.13 11.29 -21.63
C GLY A 78 8.74 11.28 -22.28
N LYS A 79 8.13 12.46 -22.39
CA LYS A 79 6.87 12.67 -23.11
C LYS A 79 7.11 12.66 -24.63
N ASN A 80 6.15 12.15 -25.38
CA ASN A 80 6.28 11.95 -26.83
C ASN A 80 4.95 12.29 -27.54
N GLU A 81 4.98 13.34 -28.34
CA GLU A 81 3.83 13.88 -29.05
C GLU A 81 3.22 12.88 -30.04
N GLU A 82 4.02 12.25 -30.89
CA GLU A 82 3.56 11.27 -31.88
C GLU A 82 2.81 10.10 -31.22
N THR A 83 3.35 9.58 -30.12
CA THR A 83 2.73 8.51 -29.34
C THR A 83 1.42 8.98 -28.72
N SER A 84 1.35 10.22 -28.23
CA SER A 84 0.13 10.81 -27.69
C SER A 84 -0.96 10.93 -28.76
N LEU A 85 -0.62 11.42 -29.96
CA LEU A 85 -1.53 11.55 -31.10
C LEU A 85 -2.04 10.19 -31.60
N ASP A 86 -1.21 9.15 -31.62
CA ASP A 86 -1.65 7.78 -31.92
C ASP A 86 -2.66 7.25 -30.90
N LEU A 87 -2.37 7.40 -29.61
CA LEU A 87 -3.28 7.00 -28.53
C LEU A 87 -4.59 7.77 -28.59
N LYS A 88 -4.55 9.06 -28.90
CA LYS A 88 -5.73 9.89 -29.15
C LYS A 88 -6.58 9.35 -30.30
N ARG A 89 -5.97 8.99 -31.44
CA ARG A 89 -6.67 8.41 -32.60
C ARG A 89 -7.37 7.09 -32.21
N ARG A 90 -6.71 6.25 -31.44
CA ARG A 90 -7.29 5.00 -30.91
C ARG A 90 -8.44 5.25 -29.93
N GLY A 91 -8.28 6.22 -29.02
CA GLY A 91 -9.35 6.66 -28.11
C GLY A 91 -10.58 7.16 -28.88
N ASN A 92 -10.38 7.97 -29.93
CA ASN A 92 -11.45 8.45 -30.80
C ASN A 92 -12.18 7.29 -31.50
N GLN A 93 -11.46 6.25 -31.93
CA GLN A 93 -12.05 5.07 -32.55
C GLN A 93 -12.91 4.28 -31.54
N CYS A 94 -12.39 4.02 -30.33
CA CYS A 94 -13.15 3.38 -29.26
C CYS A 94 -14.40 4.19 -28.88
N PHE A 95 -14.28 5.52 -28.81
CA PHE A 95 -15.41 6.41 -28.52
C PHE A 95 -16.51 6.32 -29.60
N ARG A 96 -16.14 6.35 -30.89
CA ARG A 96 -17.09 6.18 -32.01
C ARG A 96 -17.80 4.82 -31.96
N ASN A 97 -17.09 3.79 -31.53
CA ASN A 97 -17.62 2.44 -31.35
C ASN A 97 -18.41 2.26 -30.04
N ARG A 98 -18.58 3.31 -29.22
CA ARG A 98 -19.23 3.29 -27.90
C ARG A 98 -18.58 2.33 -26.88
N VAL A 99 -17.29 2.03 -27.07
CA VAL A 99 -16.48 1.27 -26.10
C VAL A 99 -15.80 2.27 -25.18
N PHE A 100 -16.55 2.77 -24.19
CA PHE A 100 -16.15 3.92 -23.38
C PHE A 100 -14.99 3.61 -22.42
N ASP A 101 -14.92 2.42 -21.84
CA ASP A 101 -13.80 2.01 -20.96
C ASP A 101 -12.46 2.03 -21.69
N ASP A 102 -12.40 1.47 -22.91
CA ASP A 102 -11.19 1.51 -23.72
C ASP A 102 -10.87 2.93 -24.18
N ALA A 103 -11.87 3.73 -24.52
CA ALA A 103 -11.67 5.13 -24.87
C ALA A 103 -11.05 5.92 -23.70
N LEU A 104 -11.58 5.76 -22.48
CA LEU A 104 -11.04 6.34 -21.25
C LEU A 104 -9.57 5.92 -21.06
N ARG A 105 -9.29 4.63 -21.19
CA ARG A 105 -7.94 4.08 -21.07
C ARG A 105 -6.97 4.68 -22.09
N PHE A 106 -7.39 4.85 -23.34
CA PHE A 106 -6.54 5.43 -24.38
C PHE A 106 -6.31 6.93 -24.17
N TYR A 107 -7.34 7.71 -23.82
CA TYR A 107 -7.16 9.13 -23.54
C TYR A 107 -6.30 9.38 -22.29
N SER A 108 -6.49 8.61 -21.21
CA SER A 108 -5.64 8.70 -20.02
C SER A 108 -4.17 8.37 -20.32
N LYS A 109 -3.91 7.37 -21.18
CA LYS A 109 -2.55 7.10 -21.67
C LYS A 109 -2.00 8.20 -22.56
N ALA A 110 -2.83 8.80 -23.41
CA ALA A 110 -2.44 9.90 -24.28
C ALA A 110 -2.01 11.13 -23.46
N LEU A 111 -2.78 11.49 -22.43
CA LEU A 111 -2.47 12.56 -21.48
C LEU A 111 -1.13 12.33 -20.77
N ARG A 112 -0.87 11.07 -20.36
CA ARG A 112 0.37 10.68 -19.66
C ARG A 112 1.64 10.92 -20.48
N VAL A 113 1.56 10.81 -21.81
CA VAL A 113 2.72 10.98 -22.70
C VAL A 113 2.70 12.29 -23.48
N ALA A 114 1.64 13.12 -23.36
CA ALA A 114 1.51 14.38 -24.07
C ALA A 114 2.48 15.45 -23.50
N PRO A 115 3.38 16.02 -24.33
CA PRO A 115 4.16 17.21 -23.97
C PRO A 115 3.26 18.41 -23.67
N LEU A 116 3.74 19.34 -22.84
CA LEU A 116 2.98 20.51 -22.38
C LEU A 116 2.53 21.43 -23.53
N HIS A 117 3.43 21.66 -24.49
CA HIS A 117 3.23 22.57 -25.62
C HIS A 117 2.87 21.87 -26.93
N ALA A 118 2.49 20.58 -26.88
CA ALA A 118 2.11 19.84 -28.09
C ALA A 118 0.82 20.41 -28.70
N ILE A 119 0.73 20.43 -30.03
CA ILE A 119 -0.35 21.07 -30.79
C ILE A 119 -1.14 20.02 -31.58
N ASP A 120 -2.46 20.16 -31.61
CA ASP A 120 -3.37 19.37 -32.44
C ASP A 120 -4.25 20.30 -33.28
N GLY A 121 -3.88 20.48 -34.56
CA GLY A 121 -4.48 21.51 -35.41
C GLY A 121 -4.15 22.90 -34.86
N ASP A 122 -5.18 23.68 -34.50
CA ASP A 122 -5.03 25.04 -33.95
C ASP A 122 -5.12 25.08 -32.42
N LYS A 123 -5.10 23.92 -31.73
CA LYS A 123 -5.37 23.82 -30.29
C LYS A 123 -4.26 23.12 -29.54
N ASN A 124 -4.15 23.40 -28.25
CA ASN A 124 -3.28 22.63 -27.37
C ASN A 124 -3.76 21.17 -27.27
N LEU A 125 -2.84 20.22 -27.48
CA LEU A 125 -3.15 18.79 -27.45
C LEU A 125 -3.71 18.35 -26.09
N LEU A 126 -3.17 18.84 -24.97
CA LEU A 126 -3.66 18.52 -23.63
C LEU A 126 -5.10 18.98 -23.42
N ALA A 127 -5.43 20.22 -23.82
CA ALA A 127 -6.80 20.74 -23.74
C ALA A 127 -7.77 19.87 -24.55
N SER A 128 -7.36 19.44 -25.75
CA SER A 128 -8.15 18.53 -26.59
C SER A 128 -8.36 17.15 -25.95
N LEU A 129 -7.34 16.62 -25.26
CA LEU A 129 -7.37 15.31 -24.63
C LEU A 129 -8.23 15.31 -23.36
N PHE A 130 -8.09 16.32 -22.50
CA PHE A 130 -8.95 16.51 -21.34
C PHE A 130 -10.42 16.62 -21.76
N LEU A 131 -10.72 17.40 -22.81
CA LEU A 131 -12.10 17.52 -23.29
C LEU A 131 -12.66 16.19 -23.84
N ASN A 132 -11.84 15.43 -24.56
CA ASN A 132 -12.23 14.12 -25.07
C ASN A 132 -12.46 13.12 -23.93
N ARG A 133 -11.61 13.13 -22.90
CA ARG A 133 -11.77 12.30 -21.71
C ARG A 133 -13.01 12.71 -20.90
N ALA A 134 -13.26 14.02 -20.72
CA ALA A 134 -14.49 14.54 -20.11
C ALA A 134 -15.74 13.97 -20.80
N ASN A 135 -15.74 13.96 -22.14
CA ASN A 135 -16.86 13.40 -22.90
C ASN A 135 -17.06 11.91 -22.62
N VAL A 136 -15.99 11.12 -22.54
CA VAL A 136 -16.07 9.71 -22.16
C VAL A 136 -16.62 9.55 -20.74
N LEU A 137 -16.09 10.31 -19.78
CA LEU A 137 -16.50 10.27 -18.36
C LEU A 137 -17.98 10.58 -18.19
N HIS A 138 -18.50 11.58 -18.92
CA HIS A 138 -19.93 11.87 -18.95
C HIS A 138 -20.75 10.66 -19.46
N ASN A 139 -20.31 10.00 -20.53
CA ASN A 139 -21.00 8.81 -21.04
C ASN A 139 -20.92 7.60 -20.08
N LEU A 140 -19.95 7.59 -19.17
CA LEU A 140 -19.81 6.61 -18.10
C LEU A 140 -20.57 7.00 -16.81
N GLY A 141 -21.24 8.16 -16.78
CA GLY A 141 -21.95 8.66 -15.59
C GLY A 141 -21.05 9.31 -14.53
N LEU A 142 -19.76 9.47 -14.81
CA LEU A 142 -18.78 10.10 -13.93
C LEU A 142 -18.79 11.62 -14.13
N LEU A 143 -19.86 12.27 -13.64
CA LEU A 143 -20.17 13.67 -13.93
C LEU A 143 -19.18 14.65 -13.29
N GLU A 144 -18.79 14.42 -12.04
CA GLU A 144 -17.83 15.27 -11.31
C GLU A 144 -16.42 15.17 -11.90
N GLU A 145 -15.96 13.96 -12.24
CA GLU A 145 -14.73 13.70 -12.98
C GLU A 145 -14.73 14.44 -14.32
N SER A 146 -15.85 14.39 -15.04
CA SER A 146 -16.03 15.06 -16.33
C SER A 146 -15.95 16.58 -16.18
N LEU A 147 -16.58 17.15 -15.15
CA LEU A 147 -16.56 18.57 -14.86
C LEU A 147 -15.13 19.07 -14.56
N ARG A 148 -14.37 18.32 -13.77
CA ARG A 148 -12.95 18.61 -13.48
C ARG A 148 -12.09 18.58 -14.74
N ASP A 149 -12.28 17.61 -15.64
CA ASP A 149 -11.55 17.57 -16.91
C ASP A 149 -11.92 18.74 -17.84
N CYS A 150 -13.18 19.16 -17.87
CA CYS A 150 -13.58 20.39 -18.57
C CYS A 150 -12.86 21.62 -18.00
N HIS A 151 -12.77 21.73 -16.69
CA HIS A 151 -12.05 22.82 -16.03
C HIS A 151 -10.54 22.81 -16.37
N ARG A 152 -9.89 21.64 -16.33
CA ARG A 152 -8.48 21.47 -16.74
C ARG A 152 -8.25 21.87 -18.20
N ALA A 153 -9.16 21.52 -19.10
CA ALA A 153 -9.07 21.93 -20.50
C ALA A 153 -9.12 23.46 -20.65
N LEU A 154 -9.99 24.13 -19.90
CA LEU A 154 -10.16 25.58 -19.92
C LEU A 154 -9.00 26.35 -19.27
N ARG A 155 -8.34 25.78 -18.26
CA ARG A 155 -7.11 26.35 -17.70
C ARG A 155 -5.96 26.37 -18.71
N ILE A 156 -5.94 25.43 -19.65
CA ILE A 156 -4.92 25.34 -20.70
C ILE A 156 -5.30 26.18 -21.92
N ASP A 157 -6.58 26.13 -22.33
CA ASP A 157 -7.12 26.91 -23.44
C ASP A 157 -8.43 27.60 -23.01
N PRO A 158 -8.34 28.82 -22.45
CA PRO A 158 -9.49 29.59 -21.96
C PRO A 158 -10.55 29.89 -23.03
N TYR A 159 -10.17 29.89 -24.30
CA TYR A 159 -11.04 30.25 -25.42
C TYR A 159 -11.58 29.03 -26.16
N TYR A 160 -11.47 27.83 -25.56
CA TYR A 160 -11.99 26.60 -26.14
C TYR A 160 -13.51 26.52 -26.00
N ALA A 161 -14.26 27.08 -26.97
CA ALA A 161 -15.72 27.10 -26.99
C ALA A 161 -16.39 25.75 -26.65
N LYS A 162 -15.92 24.64 -27.24
CA LYS A 162 -16.47 23.30 -26.96
C LYS A 162 -16.28 22.84 -25.51
N ALA A 163 -15.24 23.31 -24.81
CA ALA A 163 -15.02 23.01 -23.41
C ALA A 163 -16.01 23.75 -22.51
N TRP A 164 -16.29 25.02 -22.79
CA TRP A 164 -17.35 25.79 -22.15
C TRP A 164 -18.72 25.16 -22.33
N TYR A 165 -19.12 24.81 -23.56
CA TYR A 165 -20.40 24.13 -23.81
C TYR A 165 -20.53 22.82 -23.02
N ARG A 166 -19.48 21.98 -22.99
CA ARG A 166 -19.53 20.72 -22.23
C ARG A 166 -19.64 20.94 -20.74
N ARG A 167 -18.88 21.89 -20.18
CA ARG A 167 -18.98 22.23 -18.75
C ARG A 167 -20.38 22.73 -18.41
N GLY A 168 -20.95 23.59 -19.26
CA GLY A 168 -22.32 24.07 -19.09
C GLY A 168 -23.35 22.94 -19.12
N LYS A 169 -23.24 22.01 -20.06
CA LYS A 169 -24.12 20.83 -20.12
C LYS A 169 -24.02 19.96 -18.87
N LEU A 170 -22.83 19.74 -18.34
CA LEU A 170 -22.63 18.99 -17.09
C LEU A 170 -23.26 19.72 -15.90
N ASN A 171 -23.06 21.03 -15.81
CA ASN A 171 -23.68 21.87 -14.78
C ASN A 171 -25.21 21.82 -14.85
N THR A 172 -25.83 21.76 -16.04
CA THR A 172 -27.28 21.54 -16.18
C THR A 172 -27.71 20.20 -15.58
N VAL A 173 -26.95 19.13 -15.82
CA VAL A 173 -27.24 17.78 -15.29
C VAL A 173 -27.05 17.72 -13.76
N LEU A 174 -26.04 18.42 -13.23
CA LEU A 174 -25.75 18.51 -11.79
C LEU A 174 -26.69 19.47 -11.04
N GLY A 175 -27.52 20.25 -11.76
CA GLY A 175 -28.44 21.23 -11.17
C GLY A 175 -27.81 22.60 -10.88
N ASN A 176 -26.56 22.83 -11.32
CA ASN A 176 -25.83 24.10 -11.20
C ASN A 176 -26.23 25.07 -12.34
N TYR A 177 -27.51 25.42 -12.42
CA TYR A 177 -28.06 26.13 -13.59
C TYR A 177 -27.43 27.50 -13.85
N GLN A 178 -27.05 28.25 -12.81
CA GLN A 178 -26.38 29.55 -12.98
C GLN A 178 -25.02 29.42 -13.65
N ASP A 179 -24.21 28.43 -13.23
CA ASP A 179 -22.93 28.13 -13.89
C ASP A 179 -23.14 27.61 -15.31
N ALA A 180 -24.19 26.81 -15.53
CA ALA A 180 -24.54 26.32 -16.85
C ALA A 180 -24.87 27.46 -17.83
N ILE A 181 -25.70 28.42 -17.42
CA ILE A 181 -26.08 29.59 -18.20
C ILE A 181 -24.84 30.42 -18.56
N ARG A 182 -24.00 30.72 -17.57
CA ARG A 182 -22.75 31.47 -17.80
C ARG A 182 -21.81 30.74 -18.75
N ASP A 183 -21.57 29.45 -18.53
CA ASP A 183 -20.68 28.64 -19.36
C ASP A 183 -21.16 28.54 -20.82
N ILE A 184 -22.47 28.33 -21.06
CA ILE A 184 -23.02 28.28 -22.41
C ILE A 184 -22.97 29.66 -23.09
N THR A 185 -23.18 30.74 -22.33
CA THR A 185 -23.08 32.12 -22.84
C THR A 185 -21.65 32.42 -23.32
N VAL A 186 -20.64 32.00 -22.56
CA VAL A 186 -19.23 32.07 -23.01
C VAL A 186 -19.03 31.25 -24.29
N SER A 187 -19.55 30.02 -24.34
CA SER A 187 -19.45 29.18 -25.56
C SER A 187 -20.09 29.83 -26.79
N ILE A 188 -21.25 30.50 -26.65
CA ILE A 188 -21.93 31.21 -27.74
C ILE A 188 -21.07 32.37 -28.24
N SER A 189 -20.44 33.09 -27.31
CA SER A 189 -19.60 34.25 -27.61
C SER A 189 -18.33 33.87 -28.38
N LEU A 190 -17.80 32.67 -28.11
CA LEU A 190 -16.60 32.13 -28.75
C LEU A 190 -16.88 31.31 -30.04
N GLU A 191 -18.12 30.91 -30.29
CA GLU A 191 -18.50 30.16 -31.48
C GLU A 191 -18.45 31.06 -32.74
N SER A 192 -17.80 30.60 -33.81
CA SER A 192 -17.65 31.40 -35.03
C SER A 192 -18.80 31.18 -36.02
N SER A 193 -19.48 30.04 -35.98
CA SER A 193 -20.55 29.71 -36.92
C SER A 193 -21.93 30.16 -36.44
N LEU A 194 -22.71 30.78 -37.32
CA LEU A 194 -24.09 31.20 -37.00
C LEU A 194 -25.00 30.01 -36.66
N ALA A 195 -24.81 28.87 -37.33
CA ALA A 195 -25.54 27.64 -37.04
C ALA A 195 -25.21 27.11 -35.63
N GLY A 196 -23.93 27.11 -35.25
CA GLY A 196 -23.50 26.72 -33.90
C GLY A 196 -24.06 27.63 -32.82
N LYS A 197 -24.03 28.95 -33.04
CA LYS A 197 -24.66 29.92 -32.12
C LYS A 197 -26.14 29.67 -31.90
N LYS A 198 -26.91 29.42 -32.98
CA LYS A 198 -28.35 29.11 -32.89
C LYS A 198 -28.61 27.82 -32.11
N GLN A 199 -27.79 26.79 -32.32
CA GLN A 199 -27.91 25.53 -31.58
C GLN A 199 -27.64 25.74 -30.09
N LEU A 200 -26.56 26.44 -29.75
CA LEU A 200 -26.21 26.75 -28.36
C LEU A 200 -27.26 27.62 -27.68
N GLN A 201 -27.86 28.58 -28.40
CA GLN A 201 -28.96 29.39 -27.90
C GLN A 201 -30.19 28.52 -27.56
N SER A 202 -30.55 27.58 -28.43
CA SER A 202 -31.66 26.66 -28.15
C SER A 202 -31.41 25.79 -26.90
N GLU A 203 -30.15 25.40 -26.65
CA GLU A 203 -29.78 24.64 -25.45
C GLU A 203 -29.80 25.53 -24.20
N LEU A 204 -29.42 26.81 -24.33
CA LEU A 204 -29.51 27.81 -23.26
C LEU A 204 -30.98 28.06 -22.88
N ASP A 205 -31.85 28.25 -23.87
CA ASP A 205 -33.29 28.49 -23.68
C ASP A 205 -34.01 27.25 -23.10
N ALA A 206 -33.43 26.05 -23.24
CA ALA A 206 -33.95 24.81 -22.68
C ALA A 206 -33.58 24.59 -21.20
N ILE A 207 -32.67 25.41 -20.64
CA ILE A 207 -32.35 25.34 -19.21
C ILE A 207 -33.54 25.93 -18.43
N PRO A 208 -34.08 25.22 -17.42
CA PRO A 208 -35.22 25.72 -16.64
C PRO A 208 -34.94 27.09 -16.01
N ASP A 209 -35.87 28.02 -16.20
CA ASP A 209 -35.83 29.35 -15.60
C ASP A 209 -36.06 29.26 -14.07
N TYR A 210 -34.98 29.24 -13.29
CA TYR A 210 -35.06 29.21 -11.83
C TYR A 210 -35.04 30.64 -11.27
N GLN A 211 -36.15 31.37 -11.42
CA GLN A 211 -36.32 32.67 -10.77
C GLN A 211 -36.54 32.49 -9.25
N ASN A 212 -35.63 33.04 -8.44
CA ASN A 212 -35.80 33.39 -7.03
C ASN A 212 -36.16 32.27 -6.01
N LYS A 213 -35.23 31.34 -5.77
CA LYS A 213 -34.94 30.89 -4.38
C LYS A 213 -33.43 30.76 -4.19
N GLN A 214 -32.84 31.71 -3.46
CA GLN A 214 -31.57 31.46 -2.79
C GLN A 214 -31.76 30.18 -1.95
N LYS A 215 -31.08 29.09 -2.29
CA LYS A 215 -30.72 28.15 -1.25
C LYS A 215 -29.80 28.94 -0.29
N PRO A 216 -29.96 28.84 1.04
CA PRO A 216 -28.93 29.34 1.94
C PRO A 216 -27.62 28.74 1.46
N GLY A 217 -26.57 29.57 1.38
CA GLY A 217 -25.30 29.23 0.76
C GLY A 217 -25.00 27.76 0.97
N HIS A 218 -24.90 27.01 -0.14
CA HIS A 218 -24.04 25.84 -0.07
C HIS A 218 -22.71 26.44 0.39
N ASP A 219 -22.34 26.20 1.65
CA ASP A 219 -20.93 25.98 1.97
C ASP A 219 -20.42 25.23 0.76
N GLU A 220 -19.44 25.81 0.07
CA GLU A 220 -18.76 25.12 -1.01
C GLU A 220 -18.57 23.70 -0.52
N HIS A 221 -19.34 22.76 -1.07
CA HIS A 221 -18.99 21.36 -0.97
C HIS A 221 -17.79 21.28 -1.89
N HIS A 222 -16.67 21.76 -1.35
CA HIS A 222 -15.35 21.35 -1.73
C HIS A 222 -15.48 19.86 -1.96
N PRO A 223 -15.11 19.34 -3.14
CA PRO A 223 -14.88 17.91 -3.25
C PRO A 223 -13.96 17.60 -2.10
N SER A 224 -14.47 16.82 -1.15
CA SER A 224 -13.89 16.64 0.18
C SER A 224 -12.39 16.66 0.05
N ASN A 225 -11.75 17.65 0.67
CA ASN A 225 -10.29 17.76 0.73
C ASN A 225 -9.75 16.45 1.29
N TYR A 226 -9.50 15.47 0.40
CA TYR A 226 -8.82 14.22 0.69
C TYR A 226 -7.31 14.46 0.84
N ASP A 227 -6.87 15.72 0.78
CA ASP A 227 -5.47 16.11 0.61
C ASP A 227 -4.74 16.42 1.92
N HIS A 228 -5.40 16.33 3.08
CA HIS A 228 -4.72 16.38 4.37
C HIS A 228 -5.22 15.26 5.27
N LEU A 229 -4.35 14.71 6.15
CA LEU A 229 -4.86 13.93 7.26
C LEU A 229 -5.94 14.79 7.94
N PRO A 230 -7.15 14.25 8.19
CA PRO A 230 -8.05 14.94 9.12
C PRO A 230 -7.25 15.27 10.37
N GLY A 231 -7.52 16.41 11.02
CA GLY A 231 -6.74 16.94 12.15
C GLY A 231 -6.73 16.02 13.37
N VAL A 232 -6.08 14.87 13.23
CA VAL A 232 -5.90 13.82 14.22
C VAL A 232 -4.63 14.20 14.94
N GLN A 233 -4.77 15.03 15.97
CA GLN A 233 -3.67 15.33 16.86
C GLN A 233 -3.61 14.26 17.96
N SER A 234 -2.39 13.79 18.25
CA SER A 234 -2.16 13.00 19.45
C SER A 234 -2.15 13.93 20.67
N GLU A 235 -3.00 13.64 21.65
CA GLU A 235 -2.99 14.32 22.94
C GLU A 235 -2.06 13.64 23.96
N VAL A 236 -1.40 12.54 23.56
CA VAL A 236 -0.57 11.72 24.45
C VAL A 236 0.88 12.22 24.43
N LYS A 237 1.40 12.55 25.62
CA LYS A 237 2.82 12.89 25.79
C LYS A 237 3.66 11.63 25.80
N LEU A 238 4.48 11.49 24.77
CA LEU A 238 5.41 10.37 24.62
C LEU A 238 6.83 10.78 24.96
N ARG A 239 7.59 9.84 25.51
CA ARG A 239 8.99 10.00 25.83
C ARG A 239 9.81 8.84 25.27
N CYS A 240 10.93 9.17 24.63
CA CYS A 240 11.93 8.17 24.23
C CYS A 240 12.79 7.80 25.45
N VAL A 241 12.93 6.50 25.70
CA VAL A 241 13.74 5.92 26.78
C VAL A 241 14.68 4.86 26.22
N SER A 242 15.84 4.69 26.84
CA SER A 242 16.78 3.61 26.49
C SER A 242 16.64 2.45 27.45
N THR A 243 16.40 1.27 26.91
CA THR A 243 16.35 -0.01 27.64
C THR A 243 17.61 -0.82 27.34
N LYS A 244 18.05 -1.63 28.30
CA LYS A 244 19.23 -2.50 28.12
C LYS A 244 19.01 -3.54 27.02
N GLU A 245 17.78 -4.01 26.85
CA GLU A 245 17.47 -5.12 25.94
C GLU A 245 17.10 -4.66 24.53
N LYS A 246 16.35 -3.57 24.39
CA LYS A 246 15.82 -3.11 23.10
C LYS A 246 16.41 -1.78 22.63
N GLY A 247 17.36 -1.20 23.36
CA GLY A 247 17.87 0.13 23.06
C GLY A 247 16.78 1.20 23.24
N ARG A 248 16.75 2.20 22.35
CA ARG A 248 15.74 3.27 22.39
C ARG A 248 14.34 2.71 22.14
N GLY A 249 13.34 3.24 22.84
CA GLY A 249 11.94 2.84 22.78
C GLY A 249 11.02 3.95 23.26
N MET A 250 9.73 3.87 22.91
CA MET A 250 8.74 4.86 23.30
C MET A 250 7.93 4.39 24.52
N VAL A 251 7.70 5.29 25.48
CA VAL A 251 6.81 5.12 26.64
C VAL A 251 5.87 6.31 26.77
N SER A 252 4.78 6.12 27.51
CA SER A 252 3.84 7.19 27.85
C SER A 252 4.16 7.85 29.19
N GLU A 253 3.94 9.16 29.30
CA GLU A 253 4.00 9.90 30.56
C GLU A 253 2.68 9.90 31.36
N CYS A 254 1.64 9.25 30.83
CA CYS A 254 0.35 9.07 31.48
C CYS A 254 -0.28 7.71 31.15
N ASP A 255 -1.31 7.32 31.90
CA ASP A 255 -2.13 6.17 31.56
C ASP A 255 -2.89 6.43 30.25
N ILE A 256 -2.87 5.46 29.34
CA ILE A 256 -3.54 5.56 28.04
C ILE A 256 -4.70 4.57 28.00
N GLN A 257 -5.88 5.08 27.64
CA GLN A 257 -7.07 4.25 27.43
C GLN A 257 -6.98 3.42 26.15
N GLN A 258 -7.70 2.30 26.11
CA GLN A 258 -7.82 1.49 24.89
C GLN A 258 -8.35 2.33 23.72
N ALA A 259 -7.87 2.01 22.51
CA ALA A 259 -8.24 2.67 21.27
C ALA A 259 -7.89 4.17 21.21
N SER A 260 -6.92 4.66 22.00
CA SER A 260 -6.47 6.06 21.93
C SER A 260 -5.46 6.28 20.81
N VAL A 261 -5.51 7.41 20.09
CA VAL A 261 -4.43 7.79 19.16
C VAL A 261 -3.23 8.25 19.96
N ILE A 262 -2.07 7.64 19.71
CA ILE A 262 -0.83 7.97 20.41
C ILE A 262 0.18 8.67 19.52
N HIS A 263 0.15 8.45 18.22
CA HIS A 263 1.12 9.01 17.29
C HIS A 263 0.55 9.13 15.89
N VAL A 264 0.83 10.25 15.24
CA VAL A 264 0.50 10.52 13.84
C VAL A 264 1.71 11.17 13.20
N GLU A 265 2.14 10.66 12.04
CA GLU A 265 3.36 11.14 11.38
C GLU A 265 3.24 11.06 9.86
N GLU A 266 3.59 12.15 9.19
CA GLU A 266 3.85 12.17 7.75
C GLU A 266 5.24 11.56 7.47
N PRO A 267 5.41 10.77 6.40
CA PRO A 267 6.68 10.12 6.14
C PRO A 267 7.75 11.16 5.84
N PHE A 268 8.94 10.94 6.42
CA PHE A 268 10.12 11.72 6.10
C PHE A 268 10.48 11.59 4.61
N SER A 269 10.31 10.39 4.05
CA SER A 269 10.41 10.12 2.62
C SER A 269 9.61 8.86 2.29
N VAL A 270 9.06 8.78 1.07
CA VAL A 270 8.21 7.67 0.64
C VAL A 270 8.43 7.36 -0.84
N VAL A 271 8.26 6.10 -1.23
CA VAL A 271 8.25 5.62 -2.62
C VAL A 271 7.04 4.72 -2.88
N ILE A 272 6.38 4.91 -4.02
CA ILE A 272 5.29 4.03 -4.47
C ILE A 272 5.85 2.69 -4.98
N SER A 273 5.14 1.61 -4.67
CA SER A 273 5.45 0.27 -5.18
C SER A 273 5.31 0.23 -6.70
N LYS A 274 6.22 -0.50 -7.37
CA LYS A 274 6.23 -0.61 -8.84
C LYS A 274 4.93 -1.19 -9.40
N SER A 275 4.28 -2.12 -8.68
CA SER A 275 2.98 -2.70 -9.07
C SER A 275 1.81 -1.72 -8.95
N CYS A 276 1.97 -0.64 -8.17
CA CYS A 276 0.92 0.33 -7.89
C CYS A 276 1.04 1.63 -8.70
N ARG A 277 2.10 1.79 -9.51
CA ARG A 277 2.36 3.00 -10.34
C ARG A 277 1.30 3.32 -11.40
N GLU A 278 0.34 2.44 -11.66
CA GLU A 278 -0.75 2.73 -12.60
C GLU A 278 -2.11 2.75 -11.93
N THR A 279 -2.18 2.43 -10.64
CA THR A 279 -3.42 2.25 -9.89
C THR A 279 -3.52 3.18 -8.69
N HIS A 280 -2.41 3.71 -8.18
CA HIS A 280 -2.38 4.59 -7.01
C HIS A 280 -1.64 5.90 -7.30
N CYS A 281 -2.05 6.95 -6.59
CA CYS A 281 -1.47 8.28 -6.61
C CYS A 281 -0.01 8.22 -6.13
N HIS A 282 0.91 8.84 -6.87
CA HIS A 282 2.33 8.84 -6.52
C HIS A 282 2.68 9.72 -5.31
N PHE A 283 1.74 10.54 -4.85
CA PHE A 283 1.92 11.41 -3.69
C PHE A 283 1.18 10.85 -2.47
N CYS A 284 -0.16 10.82 -2.49
CA CYS A 284 -0.98 10.42 -1.35
C CYS A 284 -1.17 8.89 -1.22
N LEU A 285 -0.74 8.10 -2.21
CA LEU A 285 -0.88 6.64 -2.25
C LEU A 285 -2.33 6.10 -2.20
N ASN A 286 -3.34 6.95 -2.38
CA ASN A 286 -4.73 6.53 -2.60
C ASN A 286 -4.92 5.95 -4.01
N GLU A 287 -5.96 5.14 -4.21
CA GLU A 287 -6.33 4.66 -5.56
C GLU A 287 -6.64 5.85 -6.49
N LEU A 288 -6.28 5.70 -7.77
CA LEU A 288 -6.45 6.75 -8.77
C LEU A 288 -7.93 6.83 -9.22
N PRO A 289 -8.52 8.03 -9.26
CA PRO A 289 -9.83 8.22 -9.89
C PRO A 289 -9.71 8.13 -11.42
N ALA A 290 -10.85 8.03 -12.10
CA ALA A 290 -10.90 7.94 -13.56
C ALA A 290 -10.30 9.18 -14.27
N ASP A 291 -10.37 10.35 -13.63
CA ASP A 291 -9.82 11.62 -14.13
C ASP A 291 -8.40 11.93 -13.63
N ALA A 292 -7.66 10.92 -13.18
CA ALA A 292 -6.30 11.08 -12.66
C ALA A 292 -5.39 11.93 -13.57
N VAL A 293 -4.52 12.73 -12.94
CA VAL A 293 -3.71 13.77 -13.59
C VAL A 293 -2.26 13.29 -13.70
N PRO A 294 -1.66 13.22 -14.91
CA PRO A 294 -0.27 12.79 -15.06
C PRO A 294 0.72 13.89 -14.68
N CYS A 295 1.95 13.53 -14.35
CA CYS A 295 3.03 14.50 -14.21
C CYS A 295 3.19 15.35 -15.49
N PRO A 296 3.45 16.66 -15.36
CA PRO A 296 3.58 17.51 -16.55
C PRO A 296 4.90 17.29 -17.28
N SER A 297 5.98 16.87 -16.60
CA SER A 297 7.31 16.78 -17.20
C SER A 297 7.73 15.36 -17.61
N CYS A 298 7.18 14.31 -16.99
CA CYS A 298 7.45 12.94 -17.40
C CYS A 298 6.19 12.05 -17.43
N SER A 299 6.33 10.84 -17.96
CA SER A 299 5.23 9.91 -18.18
C SER A 299 5.08 8.84 -17.09
N ILE A 300 5.79 8.92 -15.96
CA ILE A 300 5.68 7.89 -14.90
C ILE A 300 4.61 8.26 -13.87
N PRO A 301 4.70 9.36 -13.12
CA PRO A 301 3.76 9.64 -12.04
C PRO A 301 2.40 10.00 -12.56
N VAL A 302 1.41 9.56 -11.79
CA VAL A 302 0.01 9.92 -11.95
C VAL A 302 -0.53 10.22 -10.55
N TYR A 303 -1.39 11.22 -10.47
CA TYR A 303 -1.91 11.81 -9.23
C TYR A 303 -3.43 11.80 -9.24
N CYS A 304 -4.05 11.73 -8.06
CA CYS A 304 -5.50 11.77 -7.93
C CYS A 304 -6.09 13.16 -8.12
N SER A 305 -5.32 14.22 -7.86
CA SER A 305 -5.73 15.63 -7.96
C SER A 305 -4.58 16.49 -8.48
N GLU A 306 -4.89 17.71 -8.92
CA GLU A 306 -3.87 18.72 -9.25
C GLU A 306 -3.07 19.14 -8.02
N SER A 307 -3.70 19.18 -6.85
CA SER A 307 -3.02 19.37 -5.56
C SER A 307 -1.96 18.30 -5.32
N CYS A 308 -2.31 17.01 -5.44
CA CYS A 308 -1.36 15.91 -5.35
C CYS A 308 -0.29 15.91 -6.47
N GLN A 309 -0.50 16.62 -7.59
CA GLN A 309 0.49 16.79 -8.66
C GLN A 309 1.47 17.92 -8.33
N ILE A 310 0.99 19.02 -7.74
CA ILE A 310 1.78 20.21 -7.38
C ILE A 310 2.68 19.90 -6.18
N GLN A 311 2.16 19.23 -5.14
CA GLN A 311 2.92 18.92 -3.92
C GLN A 311 4.29 18.25 -4.18
N PRO A 312 4.43 17.20 -5.02
CA PRO A 312 5.71 16.55 -5.32
C PRO A 312 6.53 17.18 -6.46
N GLY A 313 5.88 17.92 -7.36
CA GLY A 313 6.45 18.38 -8.63
C GLY A 313 6.78 19.87 -8.68
N GLY A 314 6.23 20.67 -7.76
CA GLY A 314 6.20 22.13 -7.85
C GLY A 314 5.04 22.64 -8.71
N MET A 315 4.64 23.88 -8.47
CA MET A 315 3.73 24.60 -9.37
C MET A 315 4.51 24.92 -10.65
N LEU A 316 3.96 24.56 -11.81
CA LEU A 316 4.47 25.10 -13.05
C LEU A 316 4.05 26.57 -13.12
N SER A 317 5.01 27.49 -13.24
CA SER A 317 4.70 28.83 -13.74
C SER A 317 4.09 28.66 -15.11
N THR A 318 2.77 28.82 -15.18
CA THR A 318 2.13 29.18 -16.43
C THR A 318 2.62 30.58 -16.73
N ASP A 319 3.71 30.70 -17.51
CA ASP A 319 3.99 31.95 -18.19
C ASP A 319 2.69 32.36 -18.88
N GLU A 320 2.24 33.57 -18.57
CA GLU A 320 1.04 34.17 -19.14
C GLU A 320 1.22 34.12 -20.66
N MET A 321 0.54 33.17 -21.32
CA MET A 321 0.44 33.22 -22.77
C MET A 321 -0.23 34.55 -23.10
N ASP A 322 0.51 35.43 -23.80
CA ASP A 322 0.06 36.73 -24.25
C ASP A 322 -1.31 36.60 -24.95
N THR A 323 -2.38 36.93 -24.22
CA THR A 323 -3.78 36.77 -24.64
C THR A 323 -4.39 38.10 -25.09
N HIS A 324 -3.55 39.05 -25.53
CA HIS A 324 -3.97 40.40 -25.89
C HIS A 324 -4.82 40.50 -27.16
N HIS A 325 -4.90 39.47 -28.01
CA HIS A 325 -5.64 39.55 -29.28
C HIS A 325 -7.10 39.05 -29.26
N ILE A 326 -7.52 38.22 -28.29
CA ILE A 326 -8.90 37.67 -28.25
C ILE A 326 -9.82 38.44 -27.29
N THR A 327 -9.25 39.13 -26.30
CA THR A 327 -9.99 39.88 -25.28
C THR A 327 -10.68 41.14 -25.79
N GLN A 328 -10.29 41.68 -26.95
CA GLN A 328 -10.77 42.99 -27.43
C GLN A 328 -12.23 43.01 -27.92
N ASN A 329 -12.92 41.87 -28.03
CA ASN A 329 -14.27 41.76 -28.62
C ASN A 329 -15.31 41.01 -27.76
N LEU A 330 -15.02 40.70 -26.50
CA LEU A 330 -15.95 39.98 -25.61
C LEU A 330 -16.57 40.93 -24.57
N PRO A 331 -17.84 40.71 -24.17
CA PRO A 331 -18.47 41.44 -23.06
C PRO A 331 -17.69 41.29 -21.74
N ASP A 332 -17.67 42.33 -20.92
CA ASP A 332 -16.90 42.36 -19.66
C ASP A 332 -17.29 41.24 -18.69
N ASP A 333 -18.58 40.91 -18.60
CA ASP A 333 -19.11 39.82 -17.77
C ASP A 333 -18.62 38.44 -18.24
N VAL A 334 -18.53 38.24 -19.56
CA VAL A 334 -17.95 37.02 -20.17
C VAL A 334 -16.45 36.93 -19.87
N VAL A 335 -15.72 38.05 -19.98
CA VAL A 335 -14.28 38.09 -19.67
C VAL A 335 -14.03 37.83 -18.19
N GLU A 336 -14.84 38.39 -17.30
CA GLU A 336 -14.75 38.16 -15.85
C GLU A 336 -15.04 36.70 -15.51
N HIS A 337 -16.08 36.10 -16.10
CA HIS A 337 -16.38 34.67 -15.89
C HIS A 337 -15.26 33.76 -16.42
N ILE A 338 -14.70 34.06 -17.60
CA ILE A 338 -13.53 33.34 -18.12
C ILE A 338 -12.40 33.42 -17.09
N LYS A 339 -12.02 34.63 -16.64
CA LYS A 339 -10.96 34.81 -15.63
C LYS A 339 -11.25 34.09 -14.32
N GLY A 340 -12.50 34.13 -13.83
CA GLY A 340 -12.90 33.47 -12.58
C GLY A 340 -12.73 31.96 -12.63
N VAL A 341 -13.01 31.35 -13.78
CA VAL A 341 -12.84 29.90 -13.99
C VAL A 341 -11.40 29.53 -14.31
N THR A 342 -10.71 30.30 -15.15
CA THR A 342 -9.39 29.89 -15.67
C THR A 342 -8.22 30.37 -14.82
N SER A 343 -8.45 31.32 -13.91
CA SER A 343 -7.44 31.71 -12.94
C SER A 343 -7.05 30.50 -12.08
N ALA A 344 -5.74 30.26 -11.95
CA ALA A 344 -5.25 29.35 -10.93
C ALA A 344 -5.67 29.96 -9.59
N GLY A 345 -6.63 29.33 -8.89
CA GLY A 345 -7.06 29.81 -7.58
C GLY A 345 -5.83 30.06 -6.71
N LYS A 346 -5.73 31.27 -6.14
CA LYS A 346 -4.76 31.67 -5.09
C LYS A 346 -4.98 30.88 -3.78
N TYR A 347 -5.44 29.63 -3.87
CA TYR A 347 -5.90 28.79 -2.77
C TYR A 347 -4.84 27.80 -2.29
N TYR A 348 -3.71 27.70 -2.98
CA TYR A 348 -2.57 26.98 -2.47
C TYR A 348 -1.73 27.99 -1.71
N SER A 349 -1.81 27.94 -0.38
CA SER A 349 -0.83 28.63 0.46
C SER A 349 0.57 28.27 -0.05
N GLU A 350 1.52 29.19 0.06
CA GLU A 350 2.95 28.93 -0.11
C GLU A 350 3.49 27.94 0.95
N SER A 351 2.71 26.92 1.31
CA SER A 351 3.16 25.78 2.08
C SER A 351 4.28 25.10 1.29
N GLU A 352 5.37 24.82 1.97
CA GLU A 352 6.59 24.21 1.42
C GLU A 352 6.26 22.97 0.57
N CYS A 353 6.31 23.13 -0.75
CA CYS A 353 6.15 22.04 -1.71
C CYS A 353 7.21 20.96 -1.44
N VAL A 354 6.78 19.72 -1.21
CA VAL A 354 7.69 18.61 -0.93
C VAL A 354 8.23 18.08 -2.26
N GLN A 355 9.37 18.57 -2.74
CA GLN A 355 9.95 18.21 -4.06
C GLN A 355 10.48 16.76 -4.18
N GLU A 356 9.65 15.74 -3.89
CA GLU A 356 10.01 14.33 -3.81
C GLU A 356 10.20 13.67 -5.18
N HIS A 357 9.53 14.17 -6.23
CA HIS A 357 9.61 13.58 -7.57
C HIS A 357 10.51 14.38 -8.53
N GLN A 358 10.77 15.66 -8.25
CA GLN A 358 11.45 16.57 -9.19
C GLN A 358 12.79 16.03 -9.71
N HIS A 359 13.58 15.40 -8.84
CA HIS A 359 14.87 14.80 -9.19
C HIS A 359 14.75 13.49 -9.98
N GLU A 360 13.60 12.83 -9.97
CA GLU A 360 13.31 11.63 -10.77
C GLU A 360 12.69 11.96 -12.13
N CYS A 361 12.26 13.20 -12.34
CA CYS A 361 11.42 13.63 -13.46
C CYS A 361 12.20 13.90 -14.75
N ARG A 362 13.52 14.10 -14.66
CA ARG A 362 14.42 14.57 -15.74
C ARG A 362 14.89 13.46 -16.68
N GLY A 363 14.04 12.49 -17.03
CA GLY A 363 14.41 11.47 -18.02
C GLY A 363 15.22 10.28 -17.49
N ALA A 364 15.91 10.38 -16.35
CA ALA A 364 16.77 9.30 -15.86
C ALA A 364 16.00 7.97 -15.64
N ASN A 365 16.63 6.84 -15.99
CA ASN A 365 16.04 5.51 -15.85
C ASN A 365 16.20 4.94 -14.44
N TRP A 366 17.18 5.39 -13.65
CA TRP A 366 17.49 4.80 -12.34
C TRP A 366 16.29 4.64 -11.38
N PRO A 367 15.32 5.58 -11.24
CA PRO A 367 14.18 5.41 -10.34
C PRO A 367 13.21 4.31 -10.82
N ALA A 368 13.19 4.06 -12.13
CA ALA A 368 12.38 2.99 -12.71
C ALA A 368 13.04 1.62 -12.50
N VAL A 369 14.37 1.55 -12.54
CA VAL A 369 15.12 0.29 -12.60
C VAL A 369 15.60 -0.17 -11.22
N LEU A 370 16.19 0.71 -10.40
CA LEU A 370 16.75 0.36 -9.09
C LEU A 370 15.71 -0.17 -8.09
N PRO A 371 16.11 -0.94 -7.05
CA PRO A 371 15.23 -1.38 -5.97
C PRO A 371 14.61 -0.20 -5.20
N SER A 372 13.46 -0.43 -4.56
CA SER A 372 12.75 0.61 -3.81
C SER A 372 13.61 1.24 -2.71
N ASP A 373 14.46 0.46 -2.03
CA ASP A 373 15.37 0.95 -0.99
C ASP A 373 16.36 1.99 -1.53
N ALA A 374 16.93 1.72 -2.72
CA ALA A 374 17.86 2.64 -3.37
C ALA A 374 17.15 3.91 -3.86
N VAL A 375 15.90 3.79 -4.35
CA VAL A 375 15.11 4.96 -4.74
C VAL A 375 14.73 5.81 -3.52
N LEU A 376 14.35 5.18 -2.42
CA LEU A 376 14.05 5.84 -1.16
C LEU A 376 15.29 6.55 -0.59
N ALA A 377 16.46 5.90 -0.64
CA ALA A 377 17.74 6.50 -0.27
C ALA A 377 18.06 7.73 -1.12
N GLY A 378 17.87 7.64 -2.44
CA GLY A 378 18.05 8.78 -3.35
C GLY A 378 17.16 9.96 -2.98
N ARG A 379 15.88 9.72 -2.68
CA ARG A 379 14.95 10.75 -2.21
C ARG A 379 15.40 11.37 -0.89
N VAL A 380 15.90 10.57 0.07
CA VAL A 380 16.43 11.06 1.34
C VAL A 380 17.65 11.97 1.13
N ILE A 381 18.61 11.52 0.32
CA ILE A 381 19.82 12.30 0.00
C ILE A 381 19.43 13.64 -0.64
N MET A 382 18.57 13.63 -1.66
CA MET A 382 18.16 14.85 -2.35
C MET A 382 17.34 15.78 -1.46
N LYS A 383 16.46 15.23 -0.60
CA LYS A 383 15.70 16.02 0.37
C LYS A 383 16.61 16.77 1.33
N LEU A 384 17.66 16.11 1.82
CA LEU A 384 18.62 16.73 2.73
C LEU A 384 19.45 17.82 2.05
N ILE A 385 19.94 17.58 0.83
CA ILE A 385 20.67 18.59 0.04
C ILE A 385 19.81 19.84 -0.18
N ASN A 386 18.53 19.65 -0.55
CA ASN A 386 17.61 20.77 -0.81
C ASN A 386 17.27 21.60 0.44
N GLN A 387 17.42 21.04 1.65
CA GLN A 387 17.19 21.75 2.92
C GLN A 387 18.39 22.62 3.36
N GLY A 388 19.30 22.96 2.44
CA GLY A 388 20.45 23.83 2.73
C GLY A 388 21.63 23.12 3.38
N LYS A 389 21.59 21.78 3.49
CA LYS A 389 22.77 20.98 3.84
C LYS A 389 23.68 20.91 2.61
N THR A 390 24.92 21.35 2.76
CA THR A 390 25.92 21.26 1.71
C THR A 390 26.20 19.79 1.36
N ALA A 391 26.78 19.51 0.19
CA ALA A 391 27.24 18.15 -0.12
C ALA A 391 28.25 17.61 0.91
N MET A 392 28.92 18.50 1.66
CA MET A 392 29.79 18.15 2.79
C MET A 392 29.01 17.76 4.07
N ASP A 393 27.76 18.18 4.22
CA ASP A 393 26.91 17.81 5.38
C ASP A 393 26.28 16.41 5.23
N LEU A 394 26.40 15.78 4.04
CA LEU A 394 26.09 14.36 3.84
C LEU A 394 27.04 13.44 4.61
N TYR A 395 28.15 13.95 5.15
CA TYR A 395 29.07 13.17 6.00
C TYR A 395 28.47 12.78 7.36
N ASN A 396 27.27 13.28 7.69
CA ASN A 396 26.61 13.02 8.95
C ASN A 396 25.13 12.62 8.82
N LEU A 397 24.81 11.76 7.84
CA LEU A 397 23.46 11.24 7.64
C LEU A 397 22.95 10.46 8.86
N GLN A 398 23.87 9.76 9.53
CA GLN A 398 23.56 9.00 10.73
C GLN A 398 22.99 9.87 11.86
N GLU A 399 23.64 10.99 12.19
CA GLU A 399 23.12 11.92 13.22
C GLU A 399 21.90 12.69 12.73
N THR A 400 21.77 12.93 11.42
CA THR A 400 20.61 13.65 10.86
C THR A 400 19.31 12.85 10.99
N LEU A 401 19.36 11.55 10.70
CA LEU A 401 18.19 10.68 10.76
C LEU A 401 17.98 10.10 12.17
N GLU A 402 19.04 9.96 12.95
CA GLU A 402 19.02 9.29 14.25
C GLU A 402 18.35 7.91 14.20
N LEU A 403 18.51 7.17 13.10
CA LEU A 403 17.95 5.83 12.90
C LEU A 403 19.00 4.75 13.16
N SER A 404 18.55 3.58 13.60
CA SER A 404 19.42 2.42 13.80
C SER A 404 19.91 1.86 12.46
N HIS A 405 21.12 1.33 12.41
CA HIS A 405 21.61 0.52 11.30
C HIS A 405 22.17 -0.79 11.83
N SER A 406 22.31 -1.80 10.97
CA SER A 406 22.80 -3.12 11.37
C SER A 406 23.87 -3.68 10.44
N TYR A 407 24.57 -2.80 9.70
CA TYR A 407 25.60 -3.17 8.72
C TYR A 407 26.51 -4.32 9.16
N SER A 408 27.13 -4.21 10.36
CA SER A 408 28.05 -5.24 10.87
C SER A 408 27.43 -6.63 11.04
N LYS A 409 26.11 -6.70 11.28
CA LYS A 409 25.35 -7.94 11.49
C LYS A 409 24.74 -8.51 10.20
N MET A 410 24.77 -7.76 9.10
CA MET A 410 24.18 -8.19 7.82
C MET A 410 24.97 -9.35 7.20
N SER A 411 24.29 -10.16 6.38
CA SER A 411 24.95 -11.25 5.65
C SER A 411 26.06 -10.72 4.73
N PRO A 412 27.11 -11.52 4.47
CA PRO A 412 28.18 -11.17 3.54
C PRO A 412 27.67 -10.67 2.17
N GLU A 413 26.67 -11.33 1.60
CA GLU A 413 26.06 -10.98 0.32
C GLU A 413 25.34 -9.65 0.39
N SER A 414 24.62 -9.39 1.49
CA SER A 414 23.92 -8.13 1.71
C SER A 414 24.91 -6.96 1.80
N LYS A 415 26.07 -7.15 2.44
CA LYS A 415 27.12 -6.12 2.52
C LYS A 415 27.66 -5.75 1.13
N LEU A 416 27.90 -6.74 0.28
CA LEU A 416 28.33 -6.52 -1.09
C LEU A 416 27.27 -5.79 -1.91
N ASP A 417 26.00 -6.22 -1.81
CA ASP A 417 24.88 -5.57 -2.50
C ASP A 417 24.73 -4.10 -2.09
N LEU A 418 24.90 -3.77 -0.80
CA LEU A 418 24.85 -2.39 -0.31
C LEU A 418 25.96 -1.52 -0.92
N HIS A 419 27.19 -2.04 -1.02
CA HIS A 419 28.29 -1.30 -1.65
C HIS A 419 27.99 -0.99 -3.11
N LEU A 420 27.55 -2.01 -3.87
CA LEU A 420 27.24 -1.87 -5.29
C LEU A 420 26.11 -0.87 -5.53
N LEU A 421 25.01 -1.00 -4.78
CA LEU A 421 23.87 -0.10 -4.87
C LEU A 421 24.26 1.33 -4.51
N SER A 422 25.10 1.52 -3.50
CA SER A 422 25.57 2.85 -3.07
C SER A 422 26.40 3.54 -4.15
N ILE A 423 27.36 2.82 -4.76
CA ILE A 423 28.21 3.36 -5.83
C ILE A 423 27.36 3.72 -7.05
N VAL A 424 26.44 2.84 -7.47
CA VAL A 424 25.54 3.09 -8.60
C VAL A 424 24.61 4.27 -8.31
N LEU A 425 24.04 4.34 -7.12
CA LEU A 425 23.10 5.40 -6.74
C LEU A 425 23.78 6.77 -6.71
N ILE A 426 24.92 6.91 -6.03
CA ILE A 426 25.66 8.17 -5.98
C ILE A 426 26.08 8.63 -7.38
N TRP A 427 26.51 7.70 -8.24
CA TRP A 427 26.79 8.04 -9.64
C TRP A 427 25.55 8.58 -10.36
N CYS A 428 24.41 7.89 -10.23
CA CYS A 428 23.16 8.30 -10.85
C CYS A 428 22.72 9.69 -10.36
N LEU A 429 22.74 9.93 -9.05
CA LEU A 429 22.38 11.22 -8.46
C LEU A 429 23.32 12.33 -8.92
N SER A 430 24.63 12.09 -8.88
CA SER A 430 25.65 13.07 -9.32
C SER A 430 25.46 13.47 -10.78
N LYS A 431 25.22 12.49 -11.67
CA LYS A 431 25.09 12.76 -13.11
C LYS A 431 23.73 13.30 -13.55
N SER A 432 22.63 12.90 -12.90
CA SER A 432 21.28 13.24 -13.36
C SER A 432 20.63 14.40 -12.59
N CYS A 433 20.97 14.56 -11.31
CA CYS A 433 20.23 15.43 -10.39
C CYS A 433 21.08 16.55 -9.80
N CYS A 434 22.30 16.23 -9.37
CA CYS A 434 23.15 17.13 -8.58
C CYS A 434 24.62 16.99 -9.00
N PRO A 435 25.08 17.73 -10.03
CA PRO A 435 26.47 17.68 -10.51
C PRO A 435 27.52 17.98 -9.44
N ASP A 436 27.16 18.77 -8.43
CA ASP A 436 28.04 19.15 -7.31
C ASP A 436 28.21 18.01 -6.28
N LEU A 437 27.42 16.94 -6.38
CA LEU A 437 27.57 15.76 -5.51
C LEU A 437 28.87 15.03 -5.87
N SER A 438 29.81 15.05 -4.94
CA SER A 438 31.11 14.38 -5.08
C SER A 438 30.97 12.85 -5.01
N ILE A 439 31.58 12.18 -5.98
CA ILE A 439 31.65 10.71 -6.03
C ILE A 439 32.97 10.30 -5.35
N CYS A 440 32.92 10.05 -4.05
CA CYS A 440 34.08 9.74 -3.23
C CYS A 440 33.76 8.63 -2.21
N GLU A 441 34.78 8.14 -1.50
CA GLU A 441 34.61 7.08 -0.49
C GLU A 441 33.61 7.46 0.61
N ALA A 442 33.57 8.73 0.99
CA ALA A 442 32.76 9.21 2.09
C ALA A 442 31.27 9.29 1.71
N SER A 443 30.94 9.74 0.50
CA SER A 443 29.55 9.72 0.00
C SER A 443 29.04 8.29 -0.20
N VAL A 444 29.90 7.37 -0.65
CA VAL A 444 29.57 5.94 -0.75
C VAL A 444 29.34 5.34 0.64
N THR A 445 30.25 5.56 1.59
CA THR A 445 30.14 5.04 2.97
C THR A 445 28.83 5.49 3.64
N GLN A 446 28.50 6.77 3.56
CA GLN A 446 27.28 7.32 4.14
C GLN A 446 26.02 6.75 3.47
N THR A 447 26.08 6.49 2.16
CA THR A 447 24.98 5.84 1.43
C THR A 447 24.80 4.38 1.84
N ILE A 448 25.88 3.65 2.13
CA ILE A 448 25.82 2.28 2.66
C ILE A 448 25.12 2.26 4.02
N ILE A 449 25.48 3.19 4.92
CA ILE A 449 24.83 3.33 6.21
C ILE A 449 23.36 3.69 6.05
N LEU A 450 23.03 4.65 5.18
CA LEU A 450 21.64 5.04 4.90
C LEU A 450 20.81 3.86 4.38
N LEU A 451 21.33 3.06 3.44
CA LEU A 451 20.64 1.87 2.95
C LEU A 451 20.47 0.83 4.06
N SER A 452 21.46 0.66 4.93
CA SER A 452 21.35 -0.19 6.11
C SER A 452 20.28 0.32 7.09
N GLN A 453 20.17 1.64 7.30
CA GLN A 453 19.09 2.25 8.08
C GLN A 453 17.72 2.00 7.44
N ILE A 454 17.58 2.22 6.13
CA ILE A 454 16.33 1.99 5.40
C ILE A 454 15.89 0.54 5.53
N LYS A 455 16.81 -0.42 5.41
CA LYS A 455 16.49 -1.85 5.49
C LYS A 455 15.82 -2.25 6.81
N VAL A 456 16.22 -1.65 7.93
CA VAL A 456 15.71 -2.02 9.27
C VAL A 456 14.68 -1.04 9.86
N ASN A 457 14.44 0.11 9.23
CA ASN A 457 13.50 1.14 9.74
C ASN A 457 12.37 1.49 8.76
N SER A 458 12.51 1.22 7.46
CA SER A 458 11.44 1.57 6.51
C SER A 458 10.22 0.67 6.67
N MET A 459 9.04 1.27 6.57
CA MET A 459 7.76 0.62 6.74
C MET A 459 7.05 0.45 5.40
N ALA A 460 6.41 -0.69 5.19
CA ALA A 460 5.51 -0.89 4.07
C ALA A 460 4.22 -0.09 4.32
N VAL A 461 3.89 0.84 3.41
CA VAL A 461 2.60 1.53 3.44
C VAL A 461 1.56 0.61 2.83
N VAL A 462 0.51 0.30 3.58
CA VAL A 462 -0.53 -0.67 3.22
C VAL A 462 -1.88 0.03 3.13
N ARG A 463 -2.64 -0.26 2.07
CA ARG A 463 -4.02 0.17 1.91
C ARG A 463 -4.95 -1.03 2.01
N MET A 464 -6.09 -0.82 2.67
CA MET A 464 -7.17 -1.80 2.70
C MET A 464 -7.97 -1.66 1.40
N LYS A 465 -8.11 -2.77 0.67
CA LYS A 465 -8.98 -2.87 -0.50
C LYS A 465 -10.15 -3.80 -0.21
N SER A 466 -11.37 -3.34 -0.49
CA SER A 466 -12.57 -4.18 -0.49
C SER A 466 -12.77 -4.79 -1.88
N SER A 467 -13.11 -6.08 -1.96
CA SER A 467 -13.33 -6.80 -3.23
C SER A 467 -14.69 -6.56 -3.89
N GLY A 468 -15.42 -5.50 -3.54
CA GLY A 468 -16.68 -5.12 -4.17
C GLY A 468 -16.93 -3.62 -4.05
N ASP A 469 -17.71 -3.08 -4.99
CA ASP A 469 -18.32 -1.75 -4.82
C ASP A 469 -19.03 -1.74 -3.46
N SER A 470 -18.83 -0.66 -2.69
CA SER A 470 -19.51 -0.39 -1.41
C SER A 470 -20.93 -0.92 -1.43
N PHE A 471 -21.41 -1.61 -0.37
CA PHE A 471 -22.80 -2.07 -0.26
C PHE A 471 -23.72 -1.02 -0.88
N LYS A 472 -24.23 -1.28 -2.08
CA LYS A 472 -25.43 -0.58 -2.52
C LYS A 472 -26.46 -1.09 -1.53
N CYS A 473 -26.87 -0.27 -0.56
CA CYS A 473 -27.92 -0.65 0.38
C CYS A 473 -29.05 -1.24 -0.45
N ILE A 474 -29.21 -2.57 -0.42
CA ILE A 474 -30.17 -3.26 -1.25
C ILE A 474 -31.53 -2.89 -0.65
N PRO A 475 -32.36 -2.06 -1.32
CA PRO A 475 -33.71 -1.87 -0.84
C PRO A 475 -34.39 -3.23 -0.97
N SER A 476 -35.05 -3.66 0.10
CA SER A 476 -35.71 -4.96 0.25
C SER A 476 -36.26 -5.52 -1.08
N GLY A 477 -35.75 -6.68 -1.49
CA GLY A 477 -36.45 -7.58 -2.39
C GLY A 477 -36.23 -7.38 -3.88
N LYS A 478 -34.99 -7.64 -4.35
CA LYS A 478 -34.67 -8.49 -5.51
C LYS A 478 -33.17 -8.39 -5.79
N VAL A 479 -32.41 -9.43 -5.42
CA VAL A 479 -31.02 -9.60 -5.84
C VAL A 479 -31.04 -9.98 -7.32
N THR A 480 -31.04 -8.97 -8.20
CA THR A 480 -30.79 -9.15 -9.62
C THR A 480 -29.32 -8.80 -9.87
N GLU A 481 -28.54 -9.84 -10.16
CA GLU A 481 -27.08 -9.91 -10.36
C GLU A 481 -26.27 -10.34 -9.11
N LYS A 482 -25.33 -11.29 -9.31
CA LYS A 482 -24.50 -11.89 -8.26
C LYS A 482 -23.51 -10.84 -7.72
N GLU A 483 -23.85 -10.18 -6.62
CA GLU A 483 -22.92 -9.28 -5.96
C GLU A 483 -21.67 -10.01 -5.47
N PRO A 484 -20.47 -9.42 -5.62
CA PRO A 484 -19.22 -10.03 -5.20
C PRO A 484 -19.17 -10.16 -3.67
N ILE A 485 -18.68 -11.31 -3.18
CA ILE A 485 -18.40 -11.48 -1.75
C ILE A 485 -17.36 -10.43 -1.32
N GLN A 486 -17.69 -9.65 -0.28
CA GLN A 486 -16.73 -8.67 0.25
C GLN A 486 -15.66 -9.40 1.04
N SER A 487 -14.41 -9.08 0.72
CA SER A 487 -13.22 -9.50 1.46
C SER A 487 -12.29 -8.30 1.56
N LEU A 488 -11.52 -8.24 2.64
CA LEU A 488 -10.48 -7.23 2.81
C LEU A 488 -9.13 -7.78 2.41
N GLU A 489 -8.49 -7.08 1.49
CA GLU A 489 -7.12 -7.33 1.08
C GLU A 489 -6.22 -6.19 1.56
N GLN A 490 -5.07 -6.54 2.12
CA GLN A 490 -4.01 -5.61 2.44
C GLN A 490 -3.06 -5.48 1.24
N ILE A 491 -3.09 -4.34 0.58
CA ILE A 491 -2.22 -4.07 -0.58
C ILE A 491 -1.05 -3.21 -0.15
N ARG A 492 0.18 -3.72 -0.32
CA ARG A 492 1.40 -2.93 -0.14
C ARG A 492 1.52 -1.92 -1.30
N VAL A 493 1.15 -0.67 -1.02
CA VAL A 493 1.15 0.42 -2.00
C VAL A 493 2.47 1.16 -2.08
N GLY A 494 3.27 1.15 -1.01
CA GLY A 494 4.51 1.90 -0.95
C GLY A 494 5.46 1.44 0.15
N GLN A 495 6.56 2.18 0.28
CA GLN A 495 7.56 2.03 1.32
C GLN A 495 7.99 3.41 1.77
N ALA A 496 8.00 3.65 3.08
CA ALA A 496 8.21 4.95 3.66
C ALA A 496 9.11 4.90 4.89
N LEU A 497 9.77 6.01 5.18
CA LEU A 497 10.58 6.20 6.37
C LEU A 497 9.87 7.16 7.32
N TYR A 498 9.54 6.70 8.53
CA TYR A 498 8.93 7.50 9.59
C TYR A 498 9.94 7.58 10.74
N LYS A 499 10.49 8.76 11.02
CA LYS A 499 11.59 8.92 11.98
C LYS A 499 11.13 8.54 13.39
N THR A 500 10.02 9.11 13.85
CA THR A 500 9.51 8.86 15.20
C THR A 500 8.82 7.49 15.25
N GLY A 501 8.11 7.10 14.19
CA GLY A 501 7.48 5.80 14.07
C GLY A 501 8.46 4.63 14.19
N SER A 502 9.73 4.83 13.79
CA SER A 502 10.80 3.83 13.92
C SER A 502 11.32 3.63 15.36
N LEU A 503 10.92 4.48 16.32
CA LEU A 503 11.32 4.35 17.73
C LEU A 503 10.43 3.39 18.53
N PHE A 504 9.32 2.93 17.97
CA PHE A 504 8.42 1.98 18.64
C PHE A 504 8.93 0.57 18.45
N ASN A 505 9.33 -0.07 19.55
CA ASN A 505 9.95 -1.39 19.52
C ASN A 505 8.97 -2.52 19.20
N HIS A 506 9.53 -3.68 18.87
CA HIS A 506 8.75 -4.86 18.56
C HIS A 506 8.20 -5.60 19.79
N SER A 507 6.96 -6.08 19.69
CA SER A 507 6.41 -7.20 20.48
C SER A 507 5.60 -8.15 19.59
N CYS A 508 5.72 -9.47 19.84
CA CYS A 508 4.85 -10.50 19.23
C CYS A 508 3.44 -10.52 19.83
N LYS A 509 3.20 -9.81 20.94
CA LYS A 509 1.88 -9.47 21.48
C LYS A 509 1.85 -7.94 21.68
N PRO A 510 1.57 -7.18 20.62
CA PRO A 510 1.67 -5.73 20.66
C PRO A 510 0.51 -5.10 21.44
N ASN A 511 0.78 -3.97 22.11
CA ASN A 511 -0.23 -3.16 22.78
C ASN A 511 -0.65 -1.92 21.96
N ILE A 512 -0.04 -1.76 20.78
CA ILE A 512 -0.37 -0.72 19.81
C ILE A 512 -0.56 -1.31 18.41
N HIS A 513 -1.48 -0.73 17.66
CA HIS A 513 -1.77 -1.03 16.27
C HIS A 513 -1.43 0.15 15.37
N LEU A 514 -0.79 -0.15 14.24
CA LEU A 514 -0.39 0.80 13.22
C LEU A 514 -1.26 0.62 11.98
N TYR A 515 -1.76 1.73 11.44
CA TYR A 515 -2.43 1.77 10.14
C TYR A 515 -2.12 3.08 9.40
N PHE A 516 -2.54 3.17 8.14
CA PHE A 516 -2.24 4.31 7.27
C PHE A 516 -3.50 5.01 6.78
N LEU A 517 -3.50 6.34 6.87
CA LEU A 517 -4.44 7.21 6.19
C LEU A 517 -3.67 7.97 5.10
N SER A 518 -4.02 7.76 3.83
CA SER A 518 -3.18 8.25 2.72
C SER A 518 -1.74 7.70 2.88
N ARG A 519 -0.74 8.56 2.91
CA ARG A 519 0.67 8.27 3.21
C ARG A 519 1.04 8.45 4.68
N GLY A 520 0.14 8.97 5.52
CA GLY A 520 0.41 9.23 6.93
C GLY A 520 0.27 7.97 7.77
N LEU A 521 1.17 7.81 8.73
CA LEU A 521 1.17 6.75 9.72
C LEU A 521 0.30 7.19 10.91
N VAL A 522 -0.55 6.29 11.39
CA VAL A 522 -1.34 6.49 12.61
C VAL A 522 -1.16 5.27 13.51
N MET A 523 -0.87 5.52 14.80
CA MET A 523 -0.78 4.49 15.82
C MET A 523 -1.84 4.68 16.90
N ARG A 524 -2.45 3.58 17.33
CA ARG A 524 -3.40 3.55 18.44
C ARG A 524 -3.08 2.45 19.44
N THR A 525 -3.46 2.62 20.70
CA THR A 525 -3.44 1.53 21.67
C THR A 525 -4.53 0.51 21.38
N THR A 526 -4.23 -0.78 21.51
CA THR A 526 -5.21 -1.88 21.42
C THR A 526 -5.74 -2.30 22.79
N GLU A 527 -5.14 -1.81 23.86
CA GLU A 527 -5.51 -2.09 25.25
C GLU A 527 -5.24 -0.88 26.14
N PHE A 528 -5.62 -0.96 27.41
CA PHE A 528 -5.20 0.02 28.40
C PHE A 528 -3.69 -0.12 28.65
N VAL A 529 -2.94 0.97 28.59
CA VAL A 529 -1.49 0.98 28.80
C VAL A 529 -1.16 1.88 30.00
N PRO A 530 -0.65 1.32 31.11
CA PRO A 530 -0.22 2.12 32.25
C PRO A 530 0.92 3.08 31.92
N MET A 531 1.01 4.18 32.65
CA MET A 531 2.13 5.12 32.59
C MET A 531 3.48 4.41 32.70
N GLY A 532 4.44 4.81 31.87
CA GLY A 532 5.80 4.27 31.86
C GLY A 532 5.96 2.89 31.22
N CYS A 533 4.87 2.20 30.87
CA CYS A 533 4.97 0.96 30.11
C CYS A 533 5.44 1.21 28.66
N PRO A 534 6.27 0.32 28.10
CA PRO A 534 6.67 0.37 26.69
C PRO A 534 5.47 0.30 25.74
N LEU A 535 5.50 1.13 24.70
CA LEU A 535 4.57 1.10 23.58
C LEU A 535 5.21 0.29 22.44
N GLU A 536 4.66 -0.87 22.13
CA GLU A 536 5.30 -1.87 21.27
C GLU A 536 4.36 -2.38 20.18
N LEU A 537 4.82 -2.35 18.92
CA LEU A 537 4.08 -2.79 17.74
C LEU A 537 4.62 -4.11 17.18
N SER A 538 3.87 -4.77 16.30
CA SER A 538 4.39 -5.93 15.57
C SER A 538 5.12 -5.47 14.29
N TYR A 539 6.34 -5.94 14.07
CA TYR A 539 7.11 -5.70 12.83
C TYR A 539 6.67 -6.63 11.68
N GLY A 540 5.57 -7.37 11.87
CA GLY A 540 5.12 -8.44 10.98
C GLY A 540 4.76 -9.74 11.72
N PRO A 541 5.66 -10.32 12.55
CA PRO A 541 5.40 -11.54 13.30
C PRO A 541 4.54 -11.28 14.54
N GLU A 542 3.54 -12.12 14.77
CA GLU A 542 2.62 -11.99 15.91
C GLU A 542 2.15 -13.38 16.38
N VAL A 543 1.86 -13.51 17.68
CA VAL A 543 1.20 -14.70 18.24
C VAL A 543 -0.13 -14.93 17.49
N GLY A 544 -0.47 -16.19 17.23
CA GLY A 544 -1.61 -16.56 16.39
C GLY A 544 -1.33 -16.53 14.89
N LYS A 545 -0.39 -15.69 14.42
CA LYS A 545 -0.05 -15.58 13.00
C LYS A 545 0.99 -16.59 12.55
N TRP A 546 2.07 -16.75 13.32
CA TRP A 546 3.20 -17.66 13.10
C TRP A 546 3.56 -18.37 14.40
N ASP A 547 4.25 -19.51 14.33
CA ASP A 547 4.84 -20.16 15.51
C ASP A 547 6.04 -19.36 16.06
N CYS A 548 6.43 -19.61 17.31
CA CYS A 548 7.49 -18.83 17.97
C CYS A 548 8.84 -18.94 17.26
N LYS A 549 9.19 -20.12 16.74
CA LYS A 549 10.42 -20.38 16.00
C LYS A 549 10.52 -19.48 14.77
N ASP A 550 9.47 -19.43 13.96
CA ASP A 550 9.43 -18.64 12.73
C ASP A 550 9.37 -17.14 13.03
N ARG A 551 8.69 -16.72 14.10
CA ARG A 551 8.72 -15.32 14.56
C ARG A 551 10.13 -14.87 14.93
N ILE A 552 10.85 -15.65 15.73
CA ILE A 552 12.22 -15.33 16.16
C ILE A 552 13.17 -15.33 14.97
N ARG A 553 13.10 -16.37 14.13
CA ARG A 553 13.94 -16.46 12.92
C ARG A 553 13.80 -15.23 12.04
N PHE A 554 12.55 -14.81 11.77
CA PHE A 554 12.30 -13.59 10.98
C PHE A 554 12.93 -12.34 11.58
N LEU A 555 12.82 -12.15 12.90
CA LEU A 555 13.38 -10.97 13.57
C LEU A 555 14.91 -11.01 13.64
N GLU A 556 15.51 -12.19 13.73
CA GLU A 556 16.95 -12.36 13.66
C GLU A 556 17.50 -12.11 12.25
N GLU A 557 16.80 -12.58 11.22
CA GLU A 557 17.19 -12.43 9.81
C GLU A 557 17.01 -10.99 9.29
N ASP A 558 15.86 -10.35 9.57
CA ASP A 558 15.51 -9.05 8.99
C ASP A 558 15.86 -7.87 9.91
N TYR A 559 15.88 -8.07 11.24
CA TYR A 559 16.08 -7.01 12.23
C TYR A 559 17.25 -7.25 13.19
N PHE A 560 17.96 -8.38 13.08
CA PHE A 560 19.20 -8.68 13.80
C PHE A 560 19.10 -8.62 15.33
N PHE A 561 17.94 -9.02 15.87
CA PHE A 561 17.73 -9.17 17.32
C PHE A 561 16.88 -10.40 17.65
N HIS A 562 17.13 -10.96 18.85
CA HIS A 562 16.35 -12.06 19.39
C HIS A 562 15.21 -11.53 20.28
N CYS A 563 13.96 -11.86 19.96
CA CYS A 563 12.80 -11.31 20.67
C CYS A 563 12.53 -12.04 22.01
N ARG A 564 12.45 -11.25 23.09
CA ARG A 564 12.13 -11.74 24.46
C ARG A 564 10.82 -11.16 25.02
N CYS A 565 9.93 -10.68 24.14
CA CYS A 565 8.64 -10.12 24.57
C CYS A 565 7.75 -11.18 25.25
N ARG A 566 6.67 -10.74 25.91
CA ARG A 566 5.69 -11.62 26.54
C ARG A 566 5.17 -12.73 25.60
N GLY A 567 4.99 -12.41 24.32
CA GLY A 567 4.56 -13.38 23.30
C GLY A 567 5.57 -14.50 23.02
N CYS A 568 6.87 -14.28 23.20
CA CYS A 568 7.91 -15.32 23.05
C CYS A 568 8.22 -16.00 24.39
N SER A 569 8.08 -15.26 25.49
CA SER A 569 8.46 -15.67 26.84
C SER A 569 7.35 -16.41 27.62
N GLN A 570 6.19 -16.66 27.00
CA GLN A 570 5.08 -17.43 27.57
C GLN A 570 4.65 -18.51 26.57
N ILE A 571 4.09 -19.61 27.06
CA ILE A 571 3.48 -20.64 26.19
C ILE A 571 2.19 -20.08 25.58
N ASN A 572 2.06 -20.16 24.26
CA ASN A 572 0.81 -19.82 23.57
C ASN A 572 0.28 -21.07 22.87
N ILE A 573 -1.04 -21.30 22.94
CA ILE A 573 -1.69 -22.41 22.23
C ILE A 573 -1.34 -22.38 20.73
N SER A 574 -1.36 -21.18 20.13
CA SER A 574 -1.04 -20.99 18.71
C SER A 574 0.34 -21.53 18.33
N ASP A 575 1.34 -21.42 19.21
CA ASP A 575 2.71 -21.85 18.90
C ASP A 575 2.78 -23.38 18.68
N LEU A 576 1.90 -24.12 19.36
CA LEU A 576 1.84 -25.58 19.26
C LEU A 576 0.96 -26.04 18.09
N VAL A 577 -0.16 -25.36 17.85
CA VAL A 577 -1.20 -25.87 16.95
C VAL A 577 -1.14 -25.32 15.54
N ILE A 578 -0.49 -24.17 15.31
CA ILE A 578 -0.52 -23.49 14.01
C ILE A 578 0.14 -24.29 12.90
N ASN A 579 1.21 -25.03 13.25
CA ASN A 579 1.95 -25.94 12.39
C ASN A 579 1.84 -27.40 12.90
N GLY A 580 0.93 -27.65 13.84
CA GLY A 580 0.78 -28.94 14.50
C GLY A 580 -0.09 -29.93 13.72
N TYR A 581 0.20 -31.22 13.91
CA TYR A 581 -0.53 -32.35 13.34
C TYR A 581 -1.53 -32.91 14.34
N CYS A 582 -2.58 -33.56 13.85
CA CYS A 582 -3.53 -34.25 14.71
C CYS A 582 -2.98 -35.61 15.17
N CYS A 583 -3.46 -36.09 16.31
CA CYS A 583 -3.16 -37.43 16.78
C CYS A 583 -3.79 -38.50 15.86
N VAL A 584 -3.11 -39.64 15.72
CA VAL A 584 -3.66 -40.85 15.05
C VAL A 584 -4.88 -41.43 15.76
N ASN A 585 -5.03 -41.19 17.06
CA ASN A 585 -6.22 -41.57 17.81
C ASN A 585 -7.32 -40.54 17.54
N THR A 586 -8.38 -40.95 16.85
CA THR A 586 -9.50 -40.09 16.42
C THR A 586 -10.30 -39.47 17.56
N ASN A 587 -10.26 -40.06 18.76
CA ASN A 587 -10.88 -39.51 19.96
C ASN A 587 -9.94 -38.58 20.75
N CYS A 588 -8.69 -38.44 20.32
CA CYS A 588 -7.70 -37.58 20.95
C CYS A 588 -7.60 -36.25 20.22
N THR A 589 -7.80 -35.17 20.97
CA THR A 589 -7.63 -33.78 20.55
C THR A 589 -6.19 -33.28 20.73
N GLY A 590 -5.25 -34.18 20.95
CA GLY A 590 -3.84 -33.85 21.17
C GLY A 590 -3.15 -33.39 19.89
N VAL A 591 -2.10 -32.60 20.08
CA VAL A 591 -1.23 -32.12 19.01
C VAL A 591 0.04 -32.97 18.93
N VAL A 592 0.55 -33.14 17.71
CA VAL A 592 1.84 -33.77 17.42
C VAL A 592 2.71 -32.74 16.70
N LEU A 593 3.97 -32.65 17.11
CA LEU A 593 4.95 -31.72 16.52
C LEU A 593 5.96 -32.48 15.66
N ASP A 594 6.45 -31.81 14.62
CA ASP A 594 7.61 -32.28 13.87
C ASP A 594 8.91 -32.14 14.69
N CYS A 595 10.01 -32.68 14.17
CA CYS A 595 11.32 -32.65 14.83
C CYS A 595 11.82 -31.22 15.15
N ASN A 596 11.59 -30.27 14.26
CA ASN A 596 12.08 -28.90 14.41
C ASN A 596 11.29 -28.14 15.48
N ALA A 597 9.96 -28.23 15.43
CA ALA A 597 9.05 -27.62 16.40
C ALA A 597 9.22 -28.25 17.79
N ALA A 598 9.27 -29.58 17.89
CA ALA A 598 9.48 -30.28 19.17
C ALA A 598 10.81 -29.89 19.82
N THR A 599 11.91 -29.87 19.04
CA THR A 599 13.24 -29.50 19.53
C THR A 599 13.27 -28.05 20.01
N PHE A 600 12.68 -27.13 19.23
CA PHE A 600 12.63 -25.72 19.57
C PHE A 600 11.82 -25.48 20.84
N GLU A 601 10.61 -26.02 20.92
CA GLU A 601 9.72 -25.85 22.08
C GLU A 601 10.31 -26.51 23.34
N SER A 602 10.95 -27.67 23.23
CA SER A 602 11.68 -28.28 24.35
C SER A 602 12.76 -27.34 24.91
N LYS A 603 13.59 -26.76 24.04
CA LYS A 603 14.63 -25.81 24.47
C LYS A 603 14.04 -24.57 25.14
N ARG A 604 12.96 -24.02 24.55
CA ARG A 604 12.25 -22.86 25.06
C ARG A 604 11.63 -23.11 26.44
N LEU A 605 10.96 -24.26 26.64
CA LEU A 605 10.38 -24.64 27.92
C LEU A 605 11.43 -24.81 29.02
N ASN A 606 12.56 -25.45 28.70
CA ASN A 606 13.67 -25.59 29.63
C ASN A 606 14.26 -24.24 30.07
N HIS A 607 14.26 -23.24 29.17
CA HIS A 607 14.68 -21.89 29.53
C HIS A 607 13.74 -21.24 30.56
N PHE A 608 12.42 -21.48 30.46
CA PHE A 608 11.46 -20.97 31.46
C PHE A 608 11.67 -21.58 32.84
N LEU A 609 12.01 -22.87 32.92
CA LEU A 609 12.30 -23.55 34.19
C LEU A 609 13.62 -23.09 34.83
N ALA A 610 14.60 -22.67 34.01
CA ALA A 610 15.91 -22.22 34.47
C ALA A 610 15.97 -20.74 34.89
N ALA A 611 14.96 -19.93 34.56
CA ALA A 611 14.92 -18.52 34.90
C ALA A 611 14.73 -18.33 36.44
N PRO A 612 15.48 -17.41 37.10
CA PRO A 612 15.30 -17.15 38.52
C PRO A 612 13.86 -16.68 38.81
N LYS A 613 13.23 -17.23 39.85
CA LYS A 613 11.85 -16.89 40.29
C LYS A 613 11.68 -15.43 40.79
N SER A 614 12.61 -14.53 40.52
CA SER A 614 12.71 -13.19 41.11
C SER A 614 12.47 -12.03 40.13
N LEU A 615 11.82 -12.24 38.98
CA LEU A 615 11.34 -11.14 38.13
C LEU A 615 9.82 -11.23 37.93
N ASP A 616 9.12 -10.32 38.60
CA ASP A 616 7.70 -9.97 38.56
C ASP A 616 6.63 -11.04 38.90
N HIS A 617 5.99 -10.81 40.05
CA HIS A 617 4.73 -11.39 40.54
C HIS A 617 3.49 -11.12 39.66
N HIS A 618 3.66 -10.74 38.39
CA HIS A 618 2.57 -10.63 37.42
C HIS A 618 2.39 -11.87 36.52
N VAL A 619 3.25 -12.89 36.66
CA VAL A 619 3.01 -14.22 36.05
C VAL A 619 2.02 -15.01 36.92
N GLN A 620 0.82 -14.46 37.13
CA GLN A 620 -0.34 -15.34 37.32
C GLN A 620 -0.84 -15.67 35.92
N VAL A 621 -0.85 -16.96 35.59
CA VAL A 621 -1.66 -17.52 34.51
C VAL A 621 -3.12 -17.18 34.83
N ARG A 622 -3.56 -15.97 34.50
CA ARG A 622 -4.90 -15.42 34.79
C ARG A 622 -5.82 -15.41 33.58
N GLU A 623 -5.34 -15.87 32.43
CA GLU A 623 -6.25 -16.25 31.35
C GLU A 623 -6.75 -17.66 31.63
N LYS A 624 -8.09 -17.83 31.60
CA LYS A 624 -8.74 -19.13 31.59
C LYS A 624 -8.29 -19.87 30.32
N VAL A 625 -7.14 -20.55 30.38
CA VAL A 625 -6.72 -21.49 29.36
C VAL A 625 -7.68 -22.66 29.45
N HIS A 626 -8.68 -22.71 28.56
CA HIS A 626 -9.73 -23.71 28.63
C HIS A 626 -9.20 -25.10 28.23
N THR A 627 -9.27 -25.99 29.22
CA THR A 627 -9.18 -27.46 29.25
C THR A 627 -8.10 -28.12 28.39
N ASP A 628 -8.28 -28.45 27.11
CA ASP A 628 -7.40 -29.48 26.50
C ASP A 628 -5.90 -29.13 26.29
N VAL A 629 -5.57 -27.99 25.68
CA VAL A 629 -4.14 -27.60 25.47
C VAL A 629 -3.57 -26.90 26.70
N GLY A 630 -4.44 -26.27 27.51
CA GLY A 630 -4.07 -25.71 28.80
C GLY A 630 -3.71 -26.77 29.82
N GLU A 631 -4.42 -27.91 29.81
CA GLU A 631 -4.08 -29.10 30.60
C GLU A 631 -2.75 -29.68 30.14
N VAL A 632 -2.51 -29.85 28.83
CA VAL A 632 -1.20 -30.32 28.32
C VAL A 632 -0.06 -29.36 28.70
N ALA A 633 -0.24 -28.05 28.52
CA ALA A 633 0.75 -27.06 28.93
C ALA A 633 0.96 -27.02 30.45
N SER A 634 -0.10 -27.20 31.24
CA SER A 634 -0.01 -27.25 32.71
C SER A 634 0.64 -28.54 33.18
N SER A 635 0.31 -29.69 32.58
CA SER A 635 0.92 -31.00 32.83
C SER A 635 2.41 -30.98 32.53
N LEU A 636 2.82 -30.41 31.39
CA LEU A 636 4.23 -30.17 31.07
C LEU A 636 4.90 -29.31 32.15
N LEU A 637 4.24 -28.30 32.69
CA LEU A 637 4.84 -27.42 33.71
C LEU A 637 4.82 -28.01 35.14
N THR A 638 4.08 -29.09 35.40
CA THR A 638 3.91 -29.68 36.76
C THR A 638 4.80 -30.88 37.07
N GLU A 639 5.58 -31.40 36.11
CA GLU A 639 6.47 -32.54 36.37
C GLU A 639 7.64 -32.12 37.30
N PRO A 640 7.80 -32.72 38.51
CA PRO A 640 8.72 -32.21 39.53
C PRO A 640 10.20 -32.56 39.32
N SER A 641 10.60 -33.17 38.21
CA SER A 641 11.95 -33.72 38.08
C SER A 641 12.42 -33.83 36.63
N GLY A 642 13.38 -32.98 36.24
CA GLY A 642 14.12 -33.12 34.99
C GLY A 642 13.68 -32.17 33.87
N SER A 643 14.55 -32.05 32.86
CA SER A 643 14.33 -31.24 31.66
C SER A 643 13.01 -31.59 30.96
N LEU A 644 12.23 -30.59 30.58
CA LEU A 644 11.05 -30.77 29.72
C LEU A 644 11.47 -31.17 28.32
N HIS A 645 11.21 -32.42 27.94
CA HIS A 645 11.51 -32.95 26.62
C HIS A 645 10.21 -33.26 25.87
N ILE A 646 9.95 -32.52 24.80
CA ILE A 646 8.91 -32.85 23.84
C ILE A 646 9.48 -33.83 22.83
N GLU A 647 9.01 -35.07 22.85
CA GLU A 647 9.38 -36.05 21.83
C GLU A 647 8.69 -35.73 20.49
N PRO A 648 9.44 -35.62 19.39
CA PRO A 648 8.85 -35.44 18.07
C PRO A 648 8.04 -36.66 17.68
N GLU A 649 7.04 -36.48 16.80
CA GLU A 649 6.15 -37.56 16.35
C GLU A 649 5.27 -38.18 17.45
N ILE A 650 5.38 -37.74 18.71
CA ILE A 650 4.55 -38.23 19.81
C ILE A 650 3.47 -37.21 20.14
N CYS A 651 2.24 -37.69 20.28
CA CYS A 651 1.11 -36.86 20.68
C CYS A 651 1.28 -36.38 22.12
N LEU A 652 1.28 -35.05 22.32
CA LEU A 652 1.48 -34.42 23.64
C LEU A 652 0.40 -34.75 24.69
N LYS A 653 -0.77 -35.24 24.25
CA LYS A 653 -1.89 -35.60 25.14
C LYS A 653 -1.93 -37.07 25.54
N CYS A 654 -1.75 -38.00 24.59
CA CYS A 654 -1.99 -39.43 24.82
C CYS A 654 -0.77 -40.33 24.55
N GLY A 655 0.37 -39.77 24.16
CA GLY A 655 1.60 -40.52 23.92
C GLY A 655 1.59 -41.39 22.65
N SER A 656 0.56 -41.33 21.81
CA SER A 656 0.52 -42.09 20.56
C SER A 656 1.53 -41.55 19.54
N ARG A 657 2.25 -42.46 18.88
CA ARG A 657 3.19 -42.13 17.80
C ARG A 657 2.46 -41.89 16.48
N CYS A 658 2.86 -40.85 15.77
CA CYS A 658 2.26 -40.43 14.51
C CYS A 658 3.35 -40.22 13.46
N ASP A 659 3.11 -40.70 12.25
CA ASP A 659 4.01 -40.49 11.10
C ASP A 659 3.82 -39.07 10.55
N VAL A 660 4.60 -38.13 11.09
CA VAL A 660 4.55 -36.71 10.70
C VAL A 660 5.08 -36.50 9.28
N GLU A 661 6.04 -37.30 8.82
CA GLU A 661 6.61 -37.16 7.48
C GLU A 661 5.57 -37.49 6.40
N ASN A 662 4.86 -38.61 6.56
CA ASN A 662 3.75 -38.96 5.67
C ASN A 662 2.61 -37.93 5.75
N SER A 663 2.27 -37.48 6.97
CA SER A 663 1.25 -36.45 7.19
C SER A 663 1.60 -35.15 6.44
N HIS A 664 2.86 -34.71 6.53
CA HIS A 664 3.38 -33.54 5.83
C HIS A 664 3.32 -33.70 4.31
N LEU A 665 3.66 -34.89 3.78
CA LEU A 665 3.59 -35.17 2.35
C LEU A 665 2.14 -35.05 1.82
N GLU A 666 1.17 -35.63 2.52
CA GLU A 666 -0.24 -35.56 2.13
C GLU A 666 -0.82 -34.14 2.24
N VAL A 667 -0.45 -33.40 3.28
CA VAL A 667 -0.81 -31.98 3.44
C VAL A 667 -0.27 -31.15 2.27
N ASN A 668 1.00 -31.35 1.89
CA ASN A 668 1.60 -30.65 0.75
C ASN A 668 0.91 -30.99 -0.57
N LYS A 669 0.54 -32.25 -0.79
CA LYS A 669 -0.25 -32.65 -1.96
C LYS A 669 -1.60 -31.92 -1.98
N ALA A 670 -2.31 -31.89 -0.85
CA ALA A 670 -3.60 -31.20 -0.73
C ALA A 670 -3.48 -29.69 -1.02
N TRP A 671 -2.47 -29.02 -0.46
CA TRP A 671 -2.24 -27.60 -0.72
C TRP A 671 -1.89 -27.28 -2.17
N ASN A 672 -1.07 -28.12 -2.81
CA ASN A 672 -0.77 -27.97 -4.22
C ASN A 672 -2.03 -28.13 -5.09
N GLN A 673 -2.95 -29.01 -4.72
CA GLN A 673 -4.25 -29.10 -5.39
C GLN A 673 -5.10 -27.86 -5.14
N LEU A 674 -5.26 -27.42 -3.89
CA LEU A 674 -6.02 -26.20 -3.55
C LEU A 674 -5.57 -24.98 -4.39
N ARG A 675 -4.26 -24.79 -4.54
CA ARG A 675 -3.69 -23.70 -5.34
C ARG A 675 -4.08 -23.79 -6.81
N ARG A 676 -3.99 -24.99 -7.42
CA ARG A 676 -4.39 -25.22 -8.80
C ARG A 676 -5.88 -24.96 -9.02
N VAL A 677 -6.71 -25.40 -8.07
CA VAL A 677 -8.16 -25.24 -8.15
C VAL A 677 -8.56 -23.77 -7.98
N GLU A 678 -7.86 -23.02 -7.12
CA GLU A 678 -8.01 -21.56 -6.97
C GLU A 678 -7.69 -20.80 -8.27
N GLU A 679 -6.60 -21.16 -8.96
CA GLU A 679 -6.25 -20.60 -10.28
C GLU A 679 -7.36 -20.86 -11.32
N LEU A 680 -7.95 -22.06 -11.31
CA LEU A 680 -9.07 -22.40 -12.20
C LEU A 680 -10.32 -21.56 -11.91
N MET A 681 -10.65 -21.33 -10.64
CA MET A 681 -11.77 -20.46 -10.27
C MET A 681 -11.54 -19.01 -10.70
N ASN A 682 -10.33 -18.48 -10.46
CA ASN A 682 -9.98 -17.12 -10.86
C ASN A 682 -10.00 -16.95 -12.40
N SER A 683 -9.83 -18.03 -13.16
CA SER A 683 -10.00 -18.04 -14.62
C SER A 683 -11.46 -18.10 -15.12
N GLY A 684 -12.45 -18.08 -14.22
CA GLY A 684 -13.87 -18.17 -14.57
C GLY A 684 -14.35 -19.57 -14.94
N ARG A 685 -13.53 -20.61 -14.73
CA ARG A 685 -13.85 -22.02 -15.07
C ARG A 685 -14.33 -22.82 -13.85
N ALA A 686 -15.13 -22.20 -12.98
CA ALA A 686 -15.67 -22.88 -11.81
C ALA A 686 -16.84 -23.81 -12.21
N ASN A 687 -16.74 -25.10 -11.86
CA ASN A 687 -17.81 -26.09 -12.03
C ASN A 687 -17.91 -26.99 -10.79
N ALA A 688 -18.88 -27.90 -10.77
CA ALA A 688 -19.10 -28.81 -9.64
C ALA A 688 -17.87 -29.71 -9.33
N SER A 689 -17.07 -30.07 -10.34
CA SER A 689 -15.84 -30.86 -10.15
C SER A 689 -14.78 -30.07 -9.38
N VAL A 690 -14.58 -28.80 -9.74
CA VAL A 690 -13.65 -27.88 -9.06
C VAL A 690 -14.02 -27.74 -7.58
N LEU A 691 -15.31 -27.62 -7.25
CA LEU A 691 -15.76 -27.58 -5.85
C LEU A 691 -15.54 -28.92 -5.13
N SER A 692 -15.74 -30.05 -5.81
CA SER A 692 -15.45 -31.38 -5.25
C SER A 692 -13.97 -31.57 -4.93
N ASP A 693 -13.07 -31.04 -5.76
CA ASP A 693 -11.63 -31.08 -5.53
C ASP A 693 -11.19 -30.23 -4.33
N PHE A 694 -11.82 -29.06 -4.16
CA PHE A 694 -11.71 -28.24 -2.95
C PHE A 694 -12.10 -29.02 -1.69
N LEU A 695 -13.29 -29.64 -1.70
CA LEU A 695 -13.84 -30.38 -0.55
C LEU A 695 -13.00 -31.62 -0.20
N ARG A 696 -12.44 -32.30 -1.21
CA ARG A 696 -11.51 -33.42 -0.99
C ARG A 696 -10.20 -32.93 -0.37
N SER A 697 -9.66 -31.82 -0.86
CA SER A 697 -8.38 -31.29 -0.36
C SER A 697 -8.50 -30.82 1.10
N ILE A 698 -9.59 -30.13 1.47
CA ILE A 698 -9.80 -29.73 2.87
C ILE A 698 -10.06 -30.92 3.80
N ALA A 699 -10.68 -32.00 3.31
CA ALA A 699 -10.84 -33.23 4.08
C ALA A 699 -9.48 -33.87 4.42
N VAL A 700 -8.53 -33.86 3.47
CA VAL A 700 -7.13 -34.29 3.72
C VAL A 700 -6.49 -33.41 4.79
N LEU A 701 -6.59 -32.09 4.68
CA LEU A 701 -6.03 -31.18 5.70
C LEU A 701 -6.60 -31.47 7.10
N ARG A 702 -7.91 -31.63 7.25
CA ARG A 702 -8.56 -31.97 8.53
C ARG A 702 -8.19 -33.35 9.08
N THR A 703 -7.69 -34.25 8.23
CA THR A 703 -7.29 -35.62 8.61
C THR A 703 -5.87 -35.67 9.18
N PHE A 704 -5.00 -34.72 8.81
CA PHE A 704 -3.58 -34.74 9.19
C PHE A 704 -3.17 -33.56 10.07
N LEU A 705 -3.84 -32.41 9.96
CA LEU A 705 -3.53 -31.22 10.74
C LEU A 705 -4.38 -31.13 12.00
N HIS A 706 -3.82 -30.52 13.04
CA HIS A 706 -4.56 -30.25 14.27
C HIS A 706 -5.81 -29.40 13.98
N MET A 707 -6.92 -29.61 14.69
CA MET A 707 -8.21 -28.96 14.40
C MET A 707 -8.22 -27.42 14.47
N TYR A 708 -7.22 -26.83 15.11
CA TYR A 708 -7.01 -25.38 15.19
C TYR A 708 -5.80 -24.91 14.36
N ASN A 709 -5.34 -25.72 13.42
CA ASN A 709 -4.26 -25.35 12.51
C ASN A 709 -4.73 -24.24 11.55
N LYS A 710 -3.86 -23.25 11.32
CA LYS A 710 -4.18 -22.09 10.50
C LYS A 710 -4.40 -22.46 9.03
N ASP A 711 -3.69 -23.46 8.52
CA ASP A 711 -3.86 -23.93 7.16
C ASP A 711 -5.27 -24.45 6.90
N ILE A 712 -5.91 -25.05 7.92
CA ILE A 712 -7.31 -25.43 7.82
C ILE A 712 -8.16 -24.16 7.68
N ALA A 713 -7.98 -23.14 8.52
CA ALA A 713 -8.74 -21.89 8.43
C ALA A 713 -8.60 -21.22 7.05
N ASP A 714 -7.38 -21.13 6.51
CA ASP A 714 -7.11 -20.57 5.19
C ASP A 714 -7.78 -21.40 4.07
N ALA A 715 -7.81 -22.73 4.20
CA ALA A 715 -8.52 -23.60 3.27
C ALA A 715 -10.05 -23.45 3.40
N GLU A 716 -10.59 -23.37 4.62
CA GLU A 716 -12.02 -23.13 4.87
C GLU A 716 -12.48 -21.82 4.20
N ASP A 717 -11.69 -20.75 4.34
CA ASP A 717 -11.98 -19.46 3.69
C ASP A 717 -12.07 -19.58 2.16
N LYS A 718 -11.06 -20.23 1.54
CA LYS A 718 -11.04 -20.46 0.09
C LYS A 718 -12.25 -21.28 -0.37
N VAL A 719 -12.62 -22.32 0.38
CA VAL A 719 -13.80 -23.13 0.09
C VAL A 719 -15.08 -22.31 0.29
N ALA A 720 -15.16 -21.46 1.30
CA ALA A 720 -16.30 -20.57 1.52
C ALA A 720 -16.54 -19.66 0.31
N LYS A 721 -15.47 -19.02 -0.19
CA LYS A 721 -15.52 -18.21 -1.41
C LYS A 721 -15.95 -19.03 -2.63
N ALA A 722 -15.41 -20.25 -2.80
CA ALA A 722 -15.80 -21.16 -3.88
C ALA A 722 -17.30 -21.50 -3.83
N CYS A 723 -17.82 -21.88 -2.65
CA CYS A 723 -19.22 -22.18 -2.44
C CYS A 723 -20.12 -20.96 -2.74
N TYR A 724 -19.69 -19.76 -2.32
CA TYR A 724 -20.44 -18.53 -2.59
C TYR A 724 -20.58 -18.28 -4.09
N LEU A 725 -19.48 -18.35 -4.84
CA LEU A 725 -19.48 -18.17 -6.30
C LEU A 725 -20.36 -19.22 -7.02
N ALA A 726 -20.39 -20.44 -6.49
CA ALA A 726 -21.25 -21.53 -6.95
C ALA A 726 -22.74 -21.37 -6.57
N GLY A 727 -23.10 -20.38 -5.74
CA GLY A 727 -24.47 -20.16 -5.26
C GLY A 727 -24.86 -21.04 -4.06
N GLU A 728 -23.93 -21.78 -3.48
CA GLU A 728 -24.12 -22.71 -2.36
C GLU A 728 -23.98 -21.98 -1.02
N LEU A 729 -24.83 -20.96 -0.79
CA LEU A 729 -24.69 -20.00 0.32
C LEU A 729 -24.64 -20.67 1.71
N ARG A 730 -25.45 -21.71 1.93
CA ARG A 730 -25.45 -22.45 3.20
C ARG A 730 -24.11 -23.16 3.46
N LYS A 731 -23.47 -23.70 2.42
CA LYS A 731 -22.14 -24.31 2.55
C LYS A 731 -21.08 -23.24 2.76
N ALA A 732 -21.16 -22.14 1.99
CA ALA A 732 -20.26 -21.00 2.13
C ALA A 732 -20.23 -20.47 3.57
N ARG A 733 -21.41 -20.28 4.16
CA ARG A 733 -21.55 -19.85 5.57
C ARG A 733 -20.86 -20.81 6.53
N LYS A 734 -21.12 -22.12 6.42
CA LYS A 734 -20.54 -23.13 7.32
C LYS A 734 -19.01 -23.15 7.26
N HIS A 735 -18.43 -23.05 6.07
CA HIS A 735 -16.99 -23.01 5.91
C HIS A 735 -16.40 -21.70 6.48
N CYS A 736 -17.03 -20.55 6.23
CA CYS A 736 -16.60 -19.28 6.82
C CYS A 736 -16.69 -19.28 8.37
N GLU A 737 -17.78 -19.81 8.94
CA GLU A 737 -17.93 -19.97 10.39
C GLU A 737 -16.87 -20.92 10.98
N ALA A 738 -16.49 -21.97 10.26
CA ALA A 738 -15.41 -22.87 10.66
C ALA A 738 -14.05 -22.16 10.67
N SER A 739 -13.75 -21.35 9.64
CA SER A 739 -12.56 -20.48 9.61
C SER A 739 -12.52 -19.54 10.82
N VAL A 740 -13.60 -18.78 11.04
CA VAL A 740 -13.72 -17.85 12.19
C VAL A 740 -13.54 -18.58 13.53
N LYS A 741 -14.08 -19.79 13.67
CA LYS A 741 -13.94 -20.60 14.89
C LYS A 741 -12.48 -20.96 15.18
N ILE A 742 -11.71 -21.31 14.15
CA ILE A 742 -10.27 -21.61 14.29
C ILE A 742 -9.50 -20.34 14.64
N LEU A 743 -9.76 -19.23 13.94
CA LEU A 743 -9.09 -17.95 14.21
C LEU A 743 -9.31 -17.44 15.63
N LYS A 744 -10.52 -17.62 16.20
CA LYS A 744 -10.82 -17.32 17.61
C LYS A 744 -10.04 -18.16 18.63
N LYS A 745 -9.42 -19.27 18.20
CA LYS A 745 -8.53 -20.09 19.04
C LYS A 745 -7.06 -19.71 18.89
N LEU A 746 -6.69 -19.16 17.73
CA LEU A 746 -5.33 -18.73 17.43
C LEU A 746 -5.05 -17.31 17.94
N TYR A 747 -6.06 -16.45 17.94
CA TYR A 747 -5.98 -15.05 18.34
C TYR A 747 -6.90 -14.74 19.52
N GLU A 748 -6.70 -13.58 20.15
CA GLU A 748 -7.65 -13.02 21.12
C GLU A 748 -9.03 -12.76 20.47
N GLU A 749 -10.12 -12.89 21.23
CA GLU A 749 -11.49 -12.90 20.68
C GLU A 749 -11.87 -11.65 19.85
N GLU A 750 -11.23 -10.51 20.11
CA GLU A 750 -11.48 -9.23 19.46
C GLU A 750 -10.33 -8.80 18.54
N HIS A 751 -9.55 -9.76 18.04
CA HIS A 751 -8.42 -9.46 17.16
C HIS A 751 -8.87 -9.03 15.75
N VAL A 752 -8.14 -8.08 15.14
CA VAL A 752 -8.47 -7.53 13.80
C VAL A 752 -8.54 -8.57 12.69
N VAL A 753 -7.73 -9.65 12.78
CA VAL A 753 -7.75 -10.76 11.82
C VAL A 753 -9.11 -11.47 11.81
N ILE A 754 -9.74 -11.63 12.97
CA ILE A 754 -11.08 -12.19 13.08
C ILE A 754 -12.09 -11.24 12.43
N GLY A 755 -11.93 -9.93 12.65
CA GLY A 755 -12.74 -8.91 11.99
C GLY A 755 -12.69 -9.01 10.46
N ASN A 756 -11.49 -9.15 9.88
CA ASN A 756 -11.34 -9.28 8.42
C ASN A 756 -12.07 -10.51 7.85
N GLU A 757 -12.05 -11.64 8.57
CA GLU A 757 -12.78 -12.84 8.18
C GLU A 757 -14.30 -12.68 8.32
N MET A 758 -14.73 -12.01 9.40
CA MET A 758 -16.15 -11.77 9.68
C MET A 758 -16.84 -10.86 8.64
N VAL A 759 -16.10 -10.06 7.87
CA VAL A 759 -16.67 -9.27 6.76
C VAL A 759 -17.21 -10.17 5.65
N LYS A 760 -16.50 -11.26 5.34
CA LYS A 760 -16.98 -12.29 4.42
C LYS A 760 -18.22 -12.98 4.98
N LEU A 761 -18.22 -13.30 6.28
CA LEU A 761 -19.36 -13.91 6.94
C LEU A 761 -20.62 -13.04 6.87
N ALA A 762 -20.50 -11.74 7.17
CA ALA A 762 -21.60 -10.78 7.07
C ALA A 762 -22.16 -10.73 5.64
N SER A 763 -21.28 -10.67 4.63
CA SER A 763 -21.68 -10.68 3.22
C SER A 763 -22.46 -11.94 2.84
N ILE A 764 -22.01 -13.11 3.28
CA ILE A 764 -22.70 -14.38 3.04
C ILE A 764 -24.06 -14.41 3.74
N GLN A 765 -24.16 -13.89 4.97
CA GLN A 765 -25.41 -13.84 5.73
C GLN A 765 -26.44 -12.91 5.08
N PHE A 766 -26.03 -11.71 4.63
CA PHE A 766 -26.87 -10.81 3.85
C PHE A 766 -27.39 -11.48 2.58
N ALA A 767 -26.49 -12.11 1.81
CA ALA A 767 -26.86 -12.83 0.58
C ALA A 767 -27.81 -14.01 0.85
N SER A 768 -27.75 -14.62 2.04
CA SER A 768 -28.61 -15.74 2.45
C SER A 768 -29.97 -15.30 3.01
N GLY A 769 -30.20 -14.00 3.20
CA GLY A 769 -31.40 -13.47 3.86
C GLY A 769 -31.43 -13.63 5.39
N ASP A 770 -30.30 -13.95 6.03
CA ASP A 770 -30.19 -14.00 7.51
C ASP A 770 -29.85 -12.61 8.06
N SER A 771 -30.83 -11.72 8.06
CA SER A 771 -30.65 -10.33 8.51
C SER A 771 -30.23 -10.23 9.98
N ASN A 772 -30.73 -11.10 10.85
CA ASN A 772 -30.39 -11.08 12.28
C ASN A 772 -28.93 -11.50 12.50
N GLY A 773 -28.50 -12.60 11.89
CA GLY A 773 -27.11 -13.06 11.96
C GLY A 773 -26.13 -12.06 11.34
N ALA A 774 -26.51 -11.45 10.22
CA ALA A 774 -25.73 -10.38 9.59
C ALA A 774 -25.58 -9.16 10.51
N TRP A 775 -26.65 -8.76 11.19
CA TRP A 775 -26.62 -7.61 12.11
C TRP A 775 -25.73 -7.87 13.34
N ASP A 776 -25.83 -9.04 13.96
CA ASP A 776 -24.97 -9.42 15.09
C ASP A 776 -23.50 -9.47 14.69
N THR A 777 -23.21 -10.04 13.52
CA THR A 777 -21.85 -10.11 12.95
C THR A 777 -21.31 -8.71 12.71
N THR A 778 -22.10 -7.81 12.11
CA THR A 778 -21.68 -6.43 11.84
C THR A 778 -21.52 -5.60 13.12
N LYS A 779 -22.37 -5.79 14.13
CA LYS A 779 -22.18 -5.13 15.43
C LYS A 779 -20.84 -5.51 16.05
N ARG A 780 -20.46 -6.79 15.98
CA ARG A 780 -19.17 -7.27 16.46
C ARG A 780 -18.00 -6.75 15.60
N LEU A 781 -18.17 -6.68 14.27
CA LEU A 781 -17.19 -6.06 13.36
C LEU A 781 -16.92 -4.61 13.74
N SER A 782 -17.97 -3.82 13.98
CA SER A 782 -17.83 -2.41 14.38
C SER A 782 -17.07 -2.30 15.70
N GLN A 783 -17.31 -3.17 16.68
CA GLN A 783 -16.55 -3.17 17.94
C GLN A 783 -15.06 -3.45 17.70
N ILE A 784 -14.74 -4.49 16.93
CA ILE A 784 -13.35 -4.86 16.60
C ILE A 784 -12.68 -3.71 15.84
N PHE A 785 -13.27 -3.20 14.76
CA PHE A 785 -12.62 -2.15 13.98
C PHE A 785 -12.54 -0.81 14.72
N SER A 786 -13.51 -0.46 15.57
CA SER A 786 -13.38 0.73 16.42
C SER A 786 -12.23 0.61 17.43
N LYS A 787 -11.94 -0.60 17.95
CA LYS A 787 -10.76 -0.83 18.81
C LYS A 787 -9.44 -0.53 18.09
N TYR A 788 -9.31 -0.92 16.82
CA TYR A 788 -8.05 -0.81 16.07
C TYR A 788 -7.91 0.51 15.28
N TYR A 789 -9.01 1.05 14.76
CA TYR A 789 -9.02 2.20 13.84
C TYR A 789 -9.75 3.43 14.41
N GLY A 790 -10.49 3.29 15.51
CA GLY A 790 -11.26 4.36 16.14
C GLY A 790 -12.36 4.91 15.22
N SER A 791 -12.52 6.23 15.20
CA SER A 791 -13.43 6.95 14.30
C SER A 791 -13.10 6.75 12.82
N HIS A 792 -11.86 6.40 12.47
CA HIS A 792 -11.46 6.15 11.08
C HIS A 792 -11.95 4.81 10.53
N ALA A 793 -12.51 3.93 11.37
CA ALA A 793 -13.06 2.67 10.92
C ALA A 793 -14.10 2.88 9.81
N GLU A 794 -14.99 3.87 9.93
CA GLU A 794 -16.03 4.15 8.93
C GLU A 794 -15.45 4.68 7.60
N THR A 795 -14.36 5.45 7.67
CA THR A 795 -13.66 5.96 6.48
C THR A 795 -12.87 4.85 5.77
N LEU A 796 -12.24 3.96 6.52
CA LEU A 796 -11.45 2.85 5.98
C LEU A 796 -12.33 1.70 5.46
N PHE A 797 -13.52 1.57 6.03
CA PHE A 797 -14.46 0.50 5.75
C PHE A 797 -15.83 1.10 5.42
N SER A 798 -15.97 1.58 4.19
CA SER A 798 -17.16 2.26 3.66
C SER A 798 -18.45 1.45 3.72
N TYR A 799 -18.35 0.15 4.00
CA TYR A 799 -19.48 -0.76 4.17
C TYR A 799 -20.06 -0.75 5.59
N LEU A 800 -19.35 -0.22 6.60
CA LEU A 800 -19.84 -0.12 7.98
C LEU A 800 -21.06 0.82 8.14
N PRO A 801 -21.11 2.02 7.51
CA PRO A 801 -22.25 2.93 7.65
C PRO A 801 -23.56 2.40 7.05
N CYS A 802 -23.48 1.66 5.94
CA CYS A 802 -24.64 1.07 5.27
C CYS A 802 -25.48 0.16 6.19
N VAL A 803 -24.89 -0.38 7.27
CA VAL A 803 -25.56 -1.30 8.20
C VAL A 803 -26.22 -0.59 9.38
N LYS A 804 -25.94 0.71 9.59
CA LYS A 804 -26.62 1.53 10.61
C LYS A 804 -27.99 2.03 10.14
N HIS A 805 -28.22 2.12 8.84
CA HIS A 805 -29.38 2.82 8.26
C HIS A 805 -30.66 1.98 8.04
N ASP A 806 -30.64 0.65 8.28
CA ASP A 806 -31.85 -0.19 8.17
C ASP A 806 -32.74 -0.18 9.43
N LYS A 807 -32.54 0.78 10.34
CA LYS A 807 -33.45 1.07 11.46
C LYS A 807 -34.11 2.44 11.27
N LEU A 808 -34.87 2.61 10.19
CA LEU A 808 -35.93 3.62 10.09
C LEU A 808 -37.10 3.06 9.30
#